data_AF-A0A959VCL9-F1
#
_entry.id   AF-A0A959VCL9-F1
#
_cell.length_a   1.000
_cell.length_b   1.000
_cell.length_c   1.000
_cell.angle_alpha   90.00
_cell.angle_beta   90.00
_cell.angle_gamma   90.00
#
_symmetry.space_group_name_H-M   'P 1'
#
loop_
_entity.id
_entity.type
_entity.pdbx_description
1 polymer ?
#
loop_
_entity_poly.entity_id
_entity_poly.type
_entity_poly.pdbx_seq_one_letter_code
_entity_poly.pdbx_strand_id
1 'polypeptide(L)'
;MKALIKSLAFLFAISVAGFVNAQVDKVLKPVEVHPPNPGGKPQTQNQNDPQLAAQYFRNRDYEKALVLYKKLYEEQQNTSVYYTYYLYCLVELESYKEAERLVKQQMKDKPSEVKYQVDLGYVYASQGDQGKAKRQFESVLKDLPKNRQAIIEIANAFLYRQQVEYAVETYKAGAKLINYPFLLEMGNLYRQTRNYSAMIDAYLELIAYDYMNIPDVQARLQSALNDDPDGNINEYLRYSLLEWVQKDPQIVYFSEMLLWLSIQNEDFDMALTQAKAIDRRMKEEGARVYDLANIALSNEDYDVAMDGFKYILKKGKDNFYYVDAKIGLLYAHYLKITNTSDFTRNDLDELEREYTSTLDEYGRNPSTIVIMQYLGHLQAFYLDKPQEAIAVLDEAIHIPGADSRNIAAVKIELADVYVLTGDVWEAKLLYAQVEKAFKNDPVGYDARFKNARLSFYIGEYDWAKAQLDVLKAATSKLIANDALKMSVLISDNLDADSSTNALDLYARADLLVYQRRFDQAVETLDSIFNLSAYHPIFDEVLLRKAEIYYNLGQFAQADTLLQDIVSNYPDEITADNALFMRAQLYENQFKDKDTAMRLYEKLLTSYPGSLYAVDARKRFRILRGDFDKENLTDEEKFLFNLEPN
;
A
#
# COMPACT_ATOMS: atom_id res chain seq x y z
N MET A 1 -5.98 16.85 11.43
CA MET A 1 -5.88 15.92 12.59
C MET A 1 -5.65 14.47 12.16
N LYS A 2 -6.54 13.81 11.38
CA LYS A 2 -6.26 12.48 10.78
C LYS A 2 -4.95 12.43 9.95
N ALA A 3 -4.61 13.51 9.24
CA ALA A 3 -3.33 13.66 8.52
C ALA A 3 -2.11 13.84 9.44
N LEU A 4 -2.27 14.46 10.62
CA LEU A 4 -1.19 14.64 11.61
C LEU A 4 -0.91 13.34 12.38
N ILE A 5 -1.97 12.57 12.64
CA ILE A 5 -1.93 11.23 13.26
C ILE A 5 -1.28 10.23 12.30
N LYS A 6 -1.63 10.26 11.01
CA LYS A 6 -0.90 9.53 9.96
C LYS A 6 0.58 9.96 9.88
N SER A 7 0.92 11.24 10.11
CA SER A 7 2.31 11.72 10.08
C SER A 7 3.17 11.19 11.23
N LEU A 8 2.62 11.11 12.44
CA LEU A 8 3.33 10.60 13.63
C LEU A 8 3.51 9.08 13.55
N ALA A 9 2.48 8.36 13.06
CA ALA A 9 2.56 6.95 12.74
C ALA A 9 3.55 6.62 11.60
N PHE A 10 3.54 7.43 10.54
CA PHE A 10 4.41 7.26 9.36
C PHE A 10 5.88 7.52 9.69
N LEU A 11 6.20 8.50 10.53
CA LEU A 11 7.57 8.76 11.00
C LEU A 11 8.09 7.64 11.91
N PHE A 12 7.22 6.99 12.69
CA PHE A 12 7.58 5.82 13.50
C PHE A 12 7.75 4.55 12.63
N ALA A 13 6.89 4.36 11.63
CA ALA A 13 6.99 3.27 10.65
C ALA A 13 8.24 3.37 9.76
N ILE A 14 8.71 4.58 9.43
CA ILE A 14 9.97 4.79 8.68
C ILE A 14 11.19 4.33 9.49
N SER A 15 11.18 4.36 10.83
CA SER A 15 12.30 3.80 11.62
C SER A 15 12.35 2.27 11.61
N VAL A 16 11.22 1.59 11.36
CA VAL A 16 11.16 0.12 11.23
C VAL A 16 11.36 -0.32 9.76
N ALA A 17 10.92 0.48 8.78
CA ALA A 17 11.07 0.21 7.35
C ALA A 17 12.39 0.74 6.73
N GLY A 18 13.18 1.50 7.48
CA GLY A 18 14.38 2.22 7.02
C GLY A 18 15.60 1.38 6.61
N PHE A 19 15.48 0.05 6.54
CA PHE A 19 16.56 -0.83 6.08
C PHE A 19 16.41 -1.36 4.66
N VAL A 20 15.30 -1.10 3.96
CA VAL A 20 15.05 -1.69 2.63
C VAL A 20 14.39 -0.69 1.69
N ASN A 21 15.13 0.31 1.18
CA ASN A 21 14.86 0.86 -0.16
C ASN A 21 15.90 1.89 -0.60
N ALA A 22 16.89 1.43 -1.35
CA ALA A 22 17.54 2.25 -2.36
C ALA A 22 17.87 1.36 -3.57
N GLN A 23 17.30 1.73 -4.72
CA GLN A 23 17.52 1.20 -6.06
C GLN A 23 16.84 -0.13 -6.44
N VAL A 24 15.64 -0.07 -7.02
CA VAL A 24 15.29 -0.90 -8.19
C VAL A 24 14.24 -0.17 -9.04
N ASP A 25 14.69 0.72 -9.93
CA ASP A 25 13.88 1.12 -11.09
C ASP A 25 14.46 0.44 -12.32
N LYS A 26 13.82 -0.66 -12.75
CA LYS A 26 13.81 -1.16 -14.14
C LYS A 26 12.74 -2.24 -14.30
N VAL A 27 11.63 -1.79 -14.88
CA VAL A 27 10.45 -2.54 -15.30
C VAL A 27 10.82 -3.78 -16.14
N LEU A 28 10.38 -4.96 -15.70
CA LEU A 28 10.33 -6.19 -16.51
C LEU A 28 8.97 -6.24 -17.22
N LYS A 29 9.00 -6.21 -18.56
CA LYS A 29 7.83 -6.45 -19.42
C LYS A 29 7.65 -7.97 -19.64
N PRO A 30 6.41 -8.45 -19.88
CA PRO A 30 6.16 -9.83 -20.24
C PRO A 30 6.95 -10.22 -21.49
N VAL A 31 7.56 -11.40 -21.45
CA VAL A 31 8.42 -11.92 -22.51
C VAL A 31 7.55 -12.55 -23.59
N GLU A 32 7.31 -11.82 -24.68
CA GLU A 32 7.21 -12.48 -25.98
C GLU A 32 8.63 -12.87 -26.39
N VAL A 33 8.91 -14.18 -26.49
CA VAL A 33 10.24 -14.67 -26.87
C VAL A 33 10.41 -14.46 -28.37
N HIS A 34 10.80 -13.25 -28.75
CA HIS A 34 11.49 -13.01 -30.00
C HIS A 34 12.99 -13.09 -29.74
N PRO A 35 13.78 -13.74 -30.62
CA PRO A 35 15.25 -13.66 -30.56
C PRO A 35 15.73 -12.19 -30.47
N PRO A 36 16.89 -11.92 -29.82
CA PRO A 36 17.31 -10.58 -29.46
C PRO A 36 17.47 -9.67 -30.68
N ASN A 37 16.85 -8.48 -30.60
CA ASN A 37 16.82 -7.49 -31.68
C ASN A 37 18.25 -7.02 -32.04
N PRO A 38 18.71 -7.14 -33.31
CA PRO A 38 20.05 -6.72 -33.69
C PRO A 38 20.11 -5.18 -33.73
N GLY A 39 20.59 -4.58 -32.64
CA GLY A 39 20.80 -3.13 -32.55
C GLY A 39 22.03 -2.67 -33.34
N GLY A 40 21.85 -1.70 -34.25
CA GLY A 40 22.94 -1.02 -34.97
C GLY A 40 22.49 0.35 -35.52
N LYS A 41 23.27 1.40 -35.22
CA LYS A 41 23.07 2.80 -35.65
C LYS A 41 23.08 2.95 -37.19
N PRO A 42 22.46 4.01 -37.76
CA PRO A 42 22.36 4.16 -39.21
C PRO A 42 23.65 4.71 -39.82
N GLN A 43 24.26 3.95 -40.73
CA GLN A 43 25.19 4.49 -41.74
C GLN A 43 24.85 3.95 -43.14
N THR A 44 24.57 4.92 -44.01
CA THR A 44 24.44 4.99 -45.49
C THR A 44 24.62 3.76 -46.40
N GLN A 45 23.53 3.48 -47.15
CA GLN A 45 23.43 3.18 -48.61
C GLN A 45 24.41 2.20 -49.28
N ASN A 46 24.33 0.93 -48.87
CA ASN A 46 24.08 -0.27 -49.70
C ASN A 46 24.30 -1.47 -48.78
N GLN A 47 23.34 -2.40 -48.71
CA GLN A 47 23.27 -3.56 -47.79
C GLN A 47 22.75 -3.22 -46.38
N ASN A 48 21.58 -3.76 -46.05
CA ASN A 48 21.16 -3.92 -44.65
C ASN A 48 20.48 -5.28 -44.48
N ASP A 49 21.16 -6.33 -44.98
CA ASP A 49 20.72 -7.73 -44.90
C ASP A 49 20.27 -8.12 -43.48
N PRO A 50 20.91 -7.68 -42.36
CA PRO A 50 20.42 -7.97 -41.01
C PRO A 50 19.07 -7.33 -40.69
N GLN A 51 18.83 -6.08 -41.11
CA GLN A 51 17.57 -5.38 -40.86
C GLN A 51 16.44 -5.97 -41.70
N LEU A 52 16.74 -6.32 -42.95
CA LEU A 52 15.79 -6.95 -43.87
C LEU A 52 15.44 -8.38 -43.42
N ALA A 53 16.43 -9.16 -42.96
CA ALA A 53 16.20 -10.48 -42.36
C ALA A 53 15.28 -10.39 -41.13
N ALA A 54 15.55 -9.42 -40.23
CA ALA A 54 14.72 -9.18 -39.05
C ALA A 54 13.30 -8.68 -39.41
N GLN A 55 13.15 -7.97 -40.53
CA GLN A 55 11.83 -7.57 -41.04
C GLN A 55 11.04 -8.78 -41.55
N TYR A 56 11.63 -9.60 -42.40
CA TYR A 56 10.97 -10.82 -42.89
C TYR A 56 10.62 -11.77 -41.74
N PHE A 57 11.50 -11.93 -40.77
CA PHE A 57 11.24 -12.75 -39.59
C PHE A 57 10.06 -12.24 -38.76
N ARG A 58 9.97 -10.93 -38.50
CA ARG A 58 8.83 -10.32 -37.80
C ARG A 58 7.52 -10.47 -38.56
N ASN A 59 7.59 -10.46 -39.89
CA ASN A 59 6.45 -10.69 -40.77
C ASN A 59 6.08 -12.18 -40.91
N ARG A 60 6.81 -13.10 -40.26
CA ARG A 60 6.69 -14.57 -40.42
C ARG A 60 6.97 -15.07 -41.85
N ASP A 61 7.64 -14.26 -42.67
CA ASP A 61 8.12 -14.65 -44.00
C ASP A 61 9.41 -15.50 -43.87
N TYR A 62 9.30 -16.66 -43.22
CA TYR A 62 10.45 -17.48 -42.84
C TYR A 62 11.28 -17.95 -44.04
N GLU A 63 10.69 -18.12 -45.21
CA GLU A 63 11.39 -18.51 -46.44
C GLU A 63 12.41 -17.44 -46.89
N LYS A 64 11.99 -16.16 -46.88
CA LYS A 64 12.86 -15.03 -47.24
C LYS A 64 13.86 -14.75 -46.13
N ALA A 65 13.43 -14.87 -44.87
CA ALA A 65 14.30 -14.73 -43.72
C ALA A 65 15.40 -15.81 -43.72
N LEU A 66 15.07 -17.06 -44.07
CA LEU A 66 15.99 -18.19 -44.14
C LEU A 66 17.18 -17.89 -45.07
N VAL A 67 16.90 -17.39 -46.27
CA VAL A 67 17.94 -17.06 -47.26
C VAL A 67 18.92 -16.03 -46.70
N LEU A 68 18.40 -14.95 -46.10
CA LEU A 68 19.23 -13.89 -45.55
C LEU A 68 19.98 -14.33 -44.29
N TYR A 69 19.33 -15.04 -43.36
CA TYR A 69 20.00 -15.51 -42.14
C TYR A 69 21.05 -16.58 -42.42
N LYS A 70 20.83 -17.45 -43.40
CA LYS A 70 21.85 -18.39 -43.87
C LYS A 70 23.07 -17.65 -44.41
N LYS A 71 22.86 -16.68 -45.30
CA LYS A 71 23.93 -15.84 -45.85
C LYS A 71 24.70 -15.11 -44.75
N LEU A 72 23.99 -14.45 -43.82
CA LEU A 72 24.60 -13.73 -42.70
C LEU A 72 25.39 -14.65 -41.76
N TYR A 73 24.87 -15.85 -41.51
CA TYR A 73 25.56 -16.88 -40.71
C TYR A 73 26.87 -17.34 -41.38
N GLU A 74 26.86 -17.54 -42.71
CA GLU A 74 28.03 -17.95 -43.50
C GLU A 74 29.08 -16.83 -43.67
N GLU A 75 28.66 -15.57 -43.83
CA GLU A 75 29.55 -14.43 -44.11
C GLU A 75 30.18 -13.78 -42.85
N GLN A 76 29.46 -13.71 -41.72
CA GLN A 76 29.89 -12.98 -40.52
C GLN A 76 30.37 -13.90 -39.37
N GLN A 77 31.17 -14.92 -39.71
CA GLN A 77 31.86 -15.82 -38.77
C GLN A 77 30.96 -16.45 -37.68
N ASN A 78 29.84 -17.11 -38.04
CA ASN A 78 29.05 -17.91 -37.09
C ASN A 78 28.66 -17.16 -35.80
N THR A 79 28.31 -15.88 -35.91
CA THR A 79 27.85 -15.11 -34.74
C THR A 79 26.62 -15.80 -34.15
N SER A 80 26.61 -16.06 -32.83
CA SER A 80 25.57 -16.85 -32.16
C SER A 80 24.14 -16.35 -32.41
N VAL A 81 23.98 -15.06 -32.73
CA VAL A 81 22.69 -14.45 -33.05
C VAL A 81 22.13 -15.01 -34.37
N TYR A 82 22.89 -14.99 -35.47
CA TYR A 82 22.39 -15.43 -36.77
C TYR A 82 22.14 -16.93 -36.84
N TYR A 83 22.96 -17.73 -36.14
CA TYR A 83 22.70 -19.16 -35.96
C TYR A 83 21.30 -19.41 -35.41
N THR A 84 20.90 -18.68 -34.36
CA THR A 84 19.62 -18.87 -33.68
C THR A 84 18.45 -18.60 -34.62
N TYR A 85 18.49 -17.50 -35.37
CA TYR A 85 17.46 -17.18 -36.36
C TYR A 85 17.44 -18.15 -37.53
N TYR A 86 18.61 -18.58 -38.00
CA TYR A 86 18.72 -19.55 -39.08
C TYR A 86 18.09 -20.88 -38.67
N LEU A 87 18.44 -21.40 -37.49
CA LEU A 87 17.86 -22.62 -36.95
C LEU A 87 16.35 -22.48 -36.74
N TYR A 88 15.88 -21.35 -36.24
CA TYR A 88 14.45 -21.09 -36.07
C TYR A 88 13.69 -21.17 -37.40
N CYS A 89 14.19 -20.49 -38.44
CA CYS A 89 13.57 -20.54 -39.77
C CYS A 89 13.55 -21.96 -40.33
N LEU A 90 14.63 -22.74 -40.16
CA LEU A 90 14.67 -24.13 -40.60
C LEU A 90 13.61 -25.00 -39.89
N VAL A 91 13.37 -24.77 -38.60
CA VAL A 91 12.39 -25.52 -37.82
C VAL A 91 10.96 -25.14 -38.21
N GLU A 92 10.65 -23.85 -38.37
CA GLU A 92 9.31 -23.39 -38.80
C GLU A 92 8.95 -23.83 -40.22
N LEU A 93 9.96 -23.96 -41.09
CA LEU A 93 9.80 -24.47 -42.45
C LEU A 93 9.89 -26.00 -42.53
N GLU A 94 9.79 -26.70 -41.39
CA GLU A 94 9.84 -28.16 -41.27
C GLU A 94 11.07 -28.81 -41.92
N SER A 95 12.15 -28.03 -42.10
CA SER A 95 13.40 -28.43 -42.73
C SER A 95 14.32 -29.13 -41.72
N TYR A 96 13.78 -30.11 -40.99
CA TYR A 96 14.42 -30.73 -39.82
C TYR A 96 15.75 -31.42 -40.12
N LYS A 97 15.94 -31.98 -41.32
CA LYS A 97 17.22 -32.59 -41.72
C LYS A 97 18.34 -31.56 -41.82
N GLU A 98 18.04 -30.37 -42.34
CA GLU A 98 19.00 -29.27 -42.44
C GLU A 98 19.25 -28.66 -41.06
N ALA A 99 18.20 -28.50 -40.25
CA ALA A 99 18.32 -28.08 -38.85
C ALA A 99 19.23 -29.02 -38.04
N GLU A 100 19.01 -30.33 -38.13
CA GLU A 100 19.83 -31.34 -37.46
C GLU A 100 21.30 -31.28 -37.91
N ARG A 101 21.53 -31.11 -39.22
CA ARG A 101 22.89 -30.98 -39.77
C ARG A 101 23.59 -29.72 -39.26
N LEU A 102 22.87 -28.59 -39.22
CA LEU A 102 23.37 -27.32 -38.72
C LEU A 102 23.79 -27.43 -37.24
N VAL A 103 22.92 -27.99 -36.40
CA VAL A 103 23.19 -28.16 -34.97
C VAL A 103 24.37 -29.12 -34.75
N LYS A 104 24.40 -30.27 -35.43
CA LYS A 104 25.51 -31.24 -35.33
C LYS A 104 26.85 -30.65 -35.79
N GLN A 105 26.84 -29.74 -36.76
CA GLN A 105 28.03 -29.02 -37.18
C GLN A 105 28.51 -28.08 -36.06
N GLN A 106 27.61 -27.30 -35.46
CA GLN A 106 27.94 -26.43 -34.31
C GLN A 106 28.48 -27.22 -33.11
N MET A 107 27.90 -28.37 -32.79
CA MET A 107 28.40 -29.26 -31.74
C MET A 107 29.84 -29.74 -32.00
N LYS A 108 30.23 -29.93 -33.27
CA LYS A 108 31.61 -30.32 -33.64
C LYS A 108 32.57 -29.15 -33.60
N ASP A 109 32.14 -27.99 -34.09
CA ASP A 109 32.97 -26.79 -34.17
C ASP A 109 33.19 -26.17 -32.79
N LYS A 110 32.23 -26.33 -31.88
CA LYS A 110 32.21 -25.73 -30.55
C LYS A 110 31.76 -26.74 -29.49
N PRO A 111 32.56 -27.79 -29.24
CA PRO A 111 32.18 -28.88 -28.32
C PRO A 111 32.01 -28.42 -26.87
N SER A 112 32.56 -27.27 -26.48
CA SER A 112 32.40 -26.67 -25.16
C SER A 112 31.07 -25.91 -24.99
N GLU A 113 30.37 -25.55 -26.07
CA GLU A 113 29.09 -24.81 -26.00
C GLU A 113 27.91 -25.79 -25.89
N VAL A 114 27.53 -26.13 -24.65
CA VAL A 114 26.53 -27.16 -24.35
C VAL A 114 25.12 -26.81 -24.87
N LYS A 115 24.83 -25.54 -25.13
CA LYS A 115 23.54 -25.08 -25.70
C LYS A 115 23.15 -25.81 -26.99
N TYR A 116 24.12 -26.23 -27.81
CA TYR A 116 23.85 -26.93 -29.06
C TYR A 116 23.36 -28.36 -28.85
N GLN A 117 23.70 -28.98 -27.72
CA GLN A 117 23.15 -30.29 -27.36
C GLN A 117 21.65 -30.18 -27.01
N VAL A 118 21.24 -29.07 -26.40
CA VAL A 118 19.84 -28.73 -26.15
C VAL A 118 19.12 -28.42 -27.46
N ASP A 119 19.74 -27.66 -28.36
CA ASP A 119 19.18 -27.37 -29.68
C ASP A 119 18.90 -28.63 -30.50
N LEU A 120 19.72 -29.67 -30.37
CA LEU A 120 19.51 -30.93 -31.09
C LEU A 120 18.25 -31.64 -30.59
N GLY A 121 18.06 -31.66 -29.26
CA GLY A 121 16.83 -32.20 -28.67
C GLY A 121 15.60 -31.38 -29.05
N TYR A 122 15.73 -30.05 -29.14
CA TYR A 122 14.68 -29.16 -29.64
C TYR A 122 14.30 -29.48 -31.09
N VAL A 123 15.27 -29.68 -31.99
CA VAL A 123 14.99 -30.08 -33.39
C VAL A 123 14.23 -31.40 -33.44
N TYR A 124 14.61 -32.39 -32.63
CA TYR A 124 13.88 -33.66 -32.55
C TYR A 124 12.46 -33.50 -31.99
N ALA A 125 12.28 -32.64 -30.99
CA ALA A 125 10.96 -32.35 -30.41
C ALA A 125 10.05 -31.67 -31.44
N SER A 126 10.56 -30.67 -32.16
CA SER A 126 9.83 -29.97 -33.22
C SER A 126 9.49 -30.87 -34.40
N GLN A 127 10.28 -31.92 -34.67
CA GLN A 127 9.98 -32.94 -35.68
C GLN A 127 8.88 -33.93 -35.24
N GLY A 128 8.47 -33.90 -33.97
CA GLY A 128 7.54 -34.86 -33.38
C GLY A 128 8.18 -36.16 -32.88
N ASP A 129 9.52 -36.29 -32.96
CA ASP A 129 10.25 -37.44 -32.43
C ASP A 129 10.59 -37.24 -30.94
N GLN A 130 9.55 -37.29 -30.11
CA GLN A 130 9.66 -37.11 -28.66
C GLN A 130 10.62 -38.12 -28.01
N GLY A 131 10.74 -39.32 -28.58
CA GLY A 131 11.65 -40.36 -28.11
C GLY A 131 13.12 -39.96 -28.26
N LYS A 132 13.53 -39.45 -29.42
CA LYS A 132 14.89 -38.92 -29.62
C LYS A 132 15.13 -37.64 -28.84
N ALA A 133 14.16 -36.74 -28.77
CA ALA A 133 14.26 -35.49 -28.01
C ALA A 133 14.57 -35.77 -26.53
N LYS A 134 13.75 -36.63 -25.89
CA LYS A 134 13.93 -37.03 -24.50
C LYS A 134 15.31 -37.64 -24.24
N ARG A 135 15.75 -38.59 -25.07
CA ARG A 135 17.09 -39.21 -24.93
C ARG A 135 18.21 -38.17 -25.04
N GLN A 136 18.07 -37.21 -25.95
CA GLN A 136 19.06 -36.15 -26.13
C GLN A 136 19.09 -35.23 -24.90
N PHE A 137 17.94 -34.80 -24.39
CA PHE A 137 17.85 -33.96 -23.19
C PHE A 137 18.37 -34.68 -21.94
N GLU A 138 18.02 -35.95 -21.73
CA GLU A 138 18.54 -36.77 -20.62
C GLU A 138 20.06 -36.95 -20.70
N SER A 139 20.64 -37.05 -21.91
CA SER A 139 22.10 -37.08 -22.08
C SER A 139 22.76 -35.79 -21.58
N VAL A 140 22.16 -34.64 -21.86
CA VAL A 140 22.66 -33.34 -21.37
C VAL A 140 22.63 -33.29 -19.84
N LEU A 141 21.56 -33.78 -19.21
CA LEU A 141 21.43 -33.84 -17.75
C LEU A 141 22.43 -34.81 -17.10
N LYS A 142 22.80 -35.89 -17.80
CA LYS A 142 23.76 -36.87 -17.29
C LYS A 142 25.20 -36.35 -17.33
N ASP A 143 25.55 -35.60 -18.37
CA ASP A 143 26.90 -35.11 -18.63
C ASP A 143 27.10 -33.65 -18.17
N LEU A 144 26.36 -33.22 -17.13
CA LEU A 144 26.47 -31.86 -16.60
C LEU A 144 27.89 -31.55 -16.11
N PRO A 145 28.44 -30.39 -16.47
CA PRO A 145 29.73 -29.94 -15.97
C PRO A 145 29.65 -29.61 -14.46
N LYS A 146 30.70 -29.93 -13.71
CA LYS A 146 30.87 -29.54 -12.30
C LYS A 146 31.21 -28.05 -12.15
N ASN A 147 30.41 -27.18 -12.77
CA ASN A 147 30.62 -25.74 -12.79
C ASN A 147 29.27 -25.03 -12.72
N ARG A 148 29.11 -24.14 -11.74
CA ARG A 148 27.86 -23.43 -11.49
C ARG A 148 27.38 -22.64 -12.70
N GLN A 149 28.29 -21.89 -13.33
CA GLN A 149 27.95 -21.03 -14.48
C GLN A 149 27.48 -21.86 -15.67
N ALA A 150 28.14 -22.98 -15.95
CA ALA A 150 27.75 -23.86 -17.05
C ALA A 150 26.40 -24.55 -16.79
N ILE A 151 26.07 -24.92 -15.55
CA ILE A 151 24.74 -25.43 -15.19
C ILE A 151 23.65 -24.37 -15.45
N ILE A 152 23.90 -23.11 -15.06
CA ILE A 152 23.00 -21.98 -15.34
C ILE A 152 22.81 -21.78 -16.85
N GLU A 153 23.89 -21.86 -17.63
CA GLU A 153 23.83 -21.72 -19.09
C GLU A 153 23.02 -22.83 -19.75
N ILE A 154 23.12 -24.07 -19.27
CA ILE A 154 22.34 -25.21 -19.77
C ILE A 154 20.87 -25.04 -19.43
N ALA A 155 20.54 -24.65 -18.19
CA ALA A 155 19.15 -24.39 -17.79
C ALA A 155 18.55 -23.25 -18.62
N ASN A 156 19.30 -22.17 -18.85
CA ASN A 156 18.89 -21.08 -19.72
C ASN A 156 18.70 -21.52 -21.18
N ALA A 157 19.52 -22.45 -21.68
CA ALA A 157 19.35 -23.01 -23.02
C ALA A 157 18.05 -23.82 -23.13
N PHE A 158 17.69 -24.60 -22.10
CA PHE A 158 16.40 -25.29 -22.03
C PHE A 158 15.23 -24.30 -21.97
N LEU A 159 15.32 -23.27 -21.13
CA LEU A 159 14.32 -22.20 -21.06
C LEU A 159 14.14 -21.48 -22.40
N TYR A 160 15.23 -21.18 -23.08
CA TYR A 160 15.21 -20.55 -24.40
C TYR A 160 14.44 -21.39 -25.44
N ARG A 161 14.43 -22.72 -25.28
CA ARG A 161 13.68 -23.67 -26.10
C ARG A 161 12.33 -24.06 -25.52
N GLN A 162 11.83 -23.30 -24.53
CA GLN A 162 10.57 -23.54 -23.83
C GLN A 162 10.47 -24.93 -23.18
N GLN A 163 11.62 -25.55 -22.86
CA GLN A 163 11.72 -26.84 -22.18
C GLN A 163 11.83 -26.61 -20.67
N VAL A 164 10.78 -26.08 -20.06
CA VAL A 164 10.77 -25.61 -18.67
C VAL A 164 11.10 -26.74 -17.68
N GLU A 165 10.54 -27.92 -17.88
CA GLU A 165 10.76 -29.07 -16.98
C GLU A 165 12.24 -29.48 -16.99
N TYR A 166 12.88 -29.49 -18.15
CA TYR A 166 14.30 -29.82 -18.26
C TYR A 166 15.22 -28.73 -17.71
N ALA A 167 14.81 -27.46 -17.75
CA ALA A 167 15.55 -26.39 -17.08
C ALA A 167 15.53 -26.59 -15.55
N VAL A 168 14.37 -26.95 -14.98
CA VAL A 168 14.24 -27.30 -13.55
C VAL A 168 15.09 -28.52 -13.20
N GLU A 169 15.01 -29.59 -13.99
CA GLU A 169 15.81 -30.79 -13.75
C GLU A 169 17.31 -30.54 -13.89
N THR A 170 17.72 -29.59 -14.74
CA THR A 170 19.12 -29.15 -14.84
C THR A 170 19.61 -28.56 -13.52
N TYR A 171 18.82 -27.69 -12.89
CA TYR A 171 19.18 -27.13 -11.58
C TYR A 171 19.20 -28.20 -10.49
N LYS A 172 18.21 -29.10 -10.44
CA LYS A 172 18.17 -30.20 -9.46
C LYS A 172 19.35 -31.17 -9.60
N ALA A 173 19.70 -31.55 -10.82
CA ALA A 173 20.84 -32.43 -11.10
C ALA A 173 22.17 -31.71 -10.78
N GLY A 174 22.29 -30.44 -11.18
CA GLY A 174 23.42 -29.59 -10.84
C GLY A 174 23.61 -29.42 -9.34
N ALA A 175 22.52 -29.26 -8.58
CA ALA A 175 22.56 -29.10 -7.14
C ALA A 175 23.19 -30.31 -6.44
N LYS A 176 22.80 -31.52 -6.84
CA LYS A 176 23.41 -32.77 -6.36
C LYS A 176 24.89 -32.89 -6.76
N LEU A 177 25.26 -32.34 -7.92
CA LEU A 177 26.59 -32.50 -8.49
C LEU A 177 27.65 -31.60 -7.82
N ILE A 178 27.29 -30.35 -7.50
CA ILE A 178 28.22 -29.34 -6.96
C ILE A 178 27.88 -28.88 -5.54
N ASN A 179 26.86 -29.47 -4.91
CA ASN A 179 26.39 -29.11 -3.57
C ASN A 179 26.04 -27.61 -3.42
N TYR A 180 25.37 -27.07 -4.44
CA TYR A 180 24.85 -25.70 -4.46
C TYR A 180 23.36 -25.74 -4.80
N PRO A 181 22.46 -25.16 -4.00
CA PRO A 181 21.04 -25.53 -4.05
C PRO A 181 20.25 -24.92 -5.23
N PHE A 182 20.76 -23.89 -5.91
CA PHE A 182 20.10 -23.20 -7.04
C PHE A 182 18.67 -22.69 -6.76
N LEU A 183 18.31 -22.50 -5.49
CA LEU A 183 16.94 -22.16 -5.08
C LEU A 183 16.48 -20.80 -5.60
N LEU A 184 17.37 -19.82 -5.67
CA LEU A 184 17.06 -18.50 -6.22
C LEU A 184 16.78 -18.58 -7.73
N GLU A 185 17.61 -19.31 -8.47
CA GLU A 185 17.43 -19.54 -9.90
C GLU A 185 16.12 -20.29 -10.19
N MET A 186 15.84 -21.34 -9.41
CA MET A 186 14.59 -22.10 -9.52
C MET A 186 13.37 -21.24 -9.19
N GLY A 187 13.39 -20.47 -8.09
CA GLY A 187 12.30 -19.57 -7.73
C GLY A 187 12.01 -18.52 -8.81
N ASN A 188 13.06 -17.93 -9.40
CA ASN A 188 12.88 -16.98 -10.52
C ASN A 188 12.31 -17.65 -11.78
N LEU A 189 12.73 -18.88 -12.08
CA LEU A 189 12.19 -19.67 -13.18
C LEU A 189 10.71 -19.99 -12.96
N TYR A 190 10.34 -20.42 -11.75
CA TYR A 190 8.95 -20.70 -11.39
C TYR A 190 8.07 -19.46 -11.46
N ARG A 191 8.58 -18.30 -11.01
CA ARG A 191 7.90 -17.01 -11.18
C ARG A 191 7.64 -16.67 -12.65
N GLN A 192 8.65 -16.84 -13.52
CA GLN A 192 8.50 -16.56 -14.96
C GLN A 192 7.46 -17.46 -15.63
N THR A 193 7.36 -18.70 -15.16
CA THR A 193 6.44 -19.72 -15.68
C THR A 193 5.09 -19.72 -14.95
N ARG A 194 4.87 -18.74 -14.06
CA ARG A 194 3.66 -18.57 -13.22
C ARG A 194 3.34 -19.77 -12.34
N ASN A 195 4.35 -20.59 -12.01
CA ASN A 195 4.22 -21.66 -11.03
C ASN A 195 4.51 -21.09 -9.64
N TYR A 196 3.54 -20.38 -9.07
CA TYR A 196 3.74 -19.61 -7.85
C TYR A 196 3.94 -20.47 -6.59
N SER A 197 3.35 -21.67 -6.53
CA SER A 197 3.56 -22.60 -5.41
C SER A 197 5.02 -23.06 -5.33
N ALA A 198 5.56 -23.57 -6.43
CA ALA A 198 6.97 -23.99 -6.49
C ALA A 198 7.94 -22.81 -6.33
N MET A 199 7.56 -21.60 -6.76
CA MET A 199 8.31 -20.37 -6.47
C MET A 199 8.39 -20.11 -4.96
N ILE A 200 7.26 -20.14 -4.27
CA ILE A 200 7.19 -19.91 -2.82
C ILE A 200 8.01 -20.96 -2.09
N ASP A 201 7.85 -22.24 -2.42
CA ASP A 201 8.60 -23.33 -1.79
C ASP A 201 10.11 -23.13 -1.95
N ALA A 202 10.57 -22.80 -3.16
CA ALA A 202 11.98 -22.52 -3.42
C ALA A 202 12.51 -21.33 -2.61
N TYR A 203 11.71 -20.28 -2.44
CA TYR A 203 12.10 -19.12 -1.64
C TYR A 203 12.11 -19.40 -0.14
N LEU A 204 11.16 -20.18 0.39
CA LEU A 204 11.16 -20.58 1.80
C LEU A 204 12.29 -21.57 2.11
N GLU A 205 12.58 -22.49 1.19
CA GLU A 205 13.77 -23.36 1.27
C GLU A 205 15.06 -22.53 1.22
N LEU A 206 15.10 -21.45 0.44
CA LEU A 206 16.27 -20.55 0.39
C LEU A 206 16.51 -19.88 1.76
N ILE A 207 15.44 -19.46 2.44
CA ILE A 207 15.53 -18.93 3.81
C ILE A 207 15.99 -20.01 4.78
N ALA A 208 15.46 -21.24 4.67
CA ALA A 208 15.89 -22.36 5.52
C ALA A 208 17.37 -22.69 5.32
N TYR A 209 17.86 -22.59 4.09
CA TYR A 209 19.26 -22.82 3.74
C TYR A 209 20.17 -21.70 4.27
N ASP A 210 19.77 -20.44 4.09
CA ASP A 210 20.50 -19.27 4.60
C ASP A 210 19.52 -18.11 4.87
N TYR A 211 19.25 -17.86 6.15
CA TYR A 211 18.31 -16.86 6.62
C TYR A 211 18.70 -15.43 6.23
N MET A 212 19.96 -15.18 5.83
CA MET A 212 20.37 -13.86 5.33
C MET A 212 19.66 -13.47 4.02
N ASN A 213 18.99 -14.41 3.35
CA ASN A 213 18.21 -14.16 2.15
C ASN A 213 16.81 -13.58 2.41
N ILE A 214 16.36 -13.45 3.66
CA ILE A 214 15.03 -12.93 4.01
C ILE A 214 14.71 -11.62 3.30
N PRO A 215 15.57 -10.57 3.30
CA PRO A 215 15.23 -9.31 2.66
C PRO A 215 15.02 -9.42 1.14
N ASP A 216 15.84 -10.23 0.45
CA ASP A 216 15.67 -10.46 -1.00
C ASP A 216 14.41 -11.28 -1.29
N VAL A 217 14.12 -12.29 -0.48
CA VAL A 217 12.89 -13.09 -0.59
C VAL A 217 11.65 -12.25 -0.32
N GLN A 218 11.65 -11.40 0.72
CA GLN A 218 10.55 -10.47 1.00
C GLN A 218 10.31 -9.52 -0.17
N ALA A 219 11.35 -8.93 -0.76
CA ALA A 219 11.20 -8.05 -1.92
C ALA A 219 10.59 -8.76 -3.14
N ARG A 220 10.99 -10.01 -3.39
CA ARG A 220 10.45 -10.82 -4.50
C ARG A 220 9.02 -11.25 -4.26
N LEU A 221 8.71 -11.71 -3.05
CA LEU A 221 7.36 -12.09 -2.64
C LEU A 221 6.44 -10.86 -2.67
N GLN A 222 6.87 -9.70 -2.20
CA GLN A 222 6.09 -8.47 -2.28
C GLN A 222 5.75 -8.11 -3.74
N SER A 223 6.72 -8.21 -4.64
CA SER A 223 6.46 -8.01 -6.08
C SER A 223 5.46 -9.02 -6.61
N ALA A 224 5.57 -10.30 -6.22
CA ALA A 224 4.64 -11.33 -6.67
C ALA A 224 3.22 -11.12 -6.11
N LEU A 225 3.09 -10.74 -4.84
CA LEU A 225 1.81 -10.43 -4.20
C LEU A 225 1.14 -9.20 -4.84
N ASN A 226 1.90 -8.21 -5.29
CA ASN A 226 1.37 -7.07 -6.02
C ASN A 226 0.86 -7.44 -7.43
N ASP A 227 1.47 -8.47 -8.04
CA ASP A 227 1.11 -9.02 -9.35
C ASP A 227 0.04 -10.13 -9.25
N ASP A 228 -0.52 -10.36 -8.05
CA ASP A 228 -1.53 -11.37 -7.74
C ASP A 228 -2.88 -10.71 -7.43
N PRO A 229 -3.60 -10.22 -8.46
CA PRO A 229 -4.89 -9.62 -8.23
C PRO A 229 -5.84 -10.62 -7.57
N ASP A 230 -5.72 -11.92 -7.83
CA ASP A 230 -6.67 -12.95 -7.38
C ASP A 230 -6.37 -13.50 -5.98
N GLY A 231 -5.22 -13.17 -5.36
CA GLY A 231 -4.88 -13.50 -3.96
C GLY A 231 -4.37 -14.94 -3.74
N ASN A 232 -4.16 -15.71 -4.80
CA ASN A 232 -3.76 -17.11 -4.73
C ASN A 232 -2.32 -17.32 -4.21
N ILE A 233 -1.41 -16.40 -4.53
CA ILE A 233 -0.02 -16.41 -4.03
C ILE A 233 0.00 -16.14 -2.52
N ASN A 234 -0.85 -15.22 -2.06
CA ASN A 234 -0.92 -14.82 -0.66
C ASN A 234 -1.33 -15.98 0.25
N GLU A 235 -2.42 -16.65 -0.08
CA GLU A 235 -2.93 -17.78 0.71
C GLU A 235 -1.95 -18.96 0.73
N TYR A 236 -1.36 -19.30 -0.43
CA TYR A 236 -0.34 -20.36 -0.46
C TYR A 236 0.86 -20.00 0.41
N LEU A 237 1.37 -18.76 0.32
CA LEU A 237 2.49 -18.31 1.14
C LEU A 237 2.17 -18.39 2.64
N ARG A 238 0.97 -17.95 3.04
CA ARG A 238 0.50 -18.04 4.43
C ARG A 238 0.48 -19.48 4.92
N TYR A 239 -0.08 -20.40 4.12
CA TYR A 239 -0.14 -21.82 4.45
C TYR A 239 1.27 -22.44 4.58
N SER A 240 2.14 -22.24 3.59
CA SER A 240 3.50 -22.78 3.64
C SER A 240 4.28 -22.23 4.83
N LEU A 241 4.17 -20.95 5.15
CA LEU A 241 4.79 -20.36 6.34
C LEU A 241 4.26 -20.99 7.64
N LEU A 242 2.96 -21.27 7.75
CA LEU A 242 2.39 -21.97 8.90
C LEU A 242 2.96 -23.39 9.05
N GLU A 243 3.09 -24.14 7.95
CA GLU A 243 3.72 -25.47 7.98
C GLU A 243 5.17 -25.40 8.46
N TRP A 244 5.96 -24.44 7.95
CA TRP A 244 7.34 -24.23 8.38
C TRP A 244 7.44 -23.88 9.87
N VAL A 245 6.55 -23.02 10.37
CA VAL A 245 6.49 -22.66 11.80
C VAL A 245 6.10 -23.86 12.67
N GLN A 246 5.16 -24.70 12.22
CA GLN A 246 4.75 -25.90 12.96
C GLN A 246 5.82 -26.99 12.97
N LYS A 247 6.55 -27.14 11.85
CA LYS A 247 7.58 -28.16 11.68
C LYS A 247 8.77 -27.94 12.61
N ASP A 248 9.20 -26.69 12.78
CA ASP A 248 10.23 -26.34 13.77
C ASP A 248 9.90 -25.02 14.48
N PRO A 249 9.16 -25.08 15.61
CA PRO A 249 8.80 -23.91 16.39
C PRO A 249 9.99 -23.21 17.05
N GLN A 250 11.22 -23.71 16.96
CA GLN A 250 12.42 -23.03 17.48
C GLN A 250 13.03 -22.07 16.47
N ILE A 251 12.74 -22.26 15.18
CA ILE A 251 13.12 -21.34 14.10
C ILE A 251 12.24 -20.10 14.16
N VAL A 252 12.83 -18.92 14.38
CA VAL A 252 12.07 -17.67 14.60
C VAL A 252 11.74 -16.98 13.26
N TYR A 253 12.63 -17.09 12.28
CA TYR A 253 12.53 -16.33 11.04
C TYR A 253 11.28 -16.67 10.20
N PHE A 254 10.74 -17.89 10.27
CA PHE A 254 9.46 -18.20 9.62
C PHE A 254 8.26 -17.59 10.35
N SER A 255 8.32 -17.49 11.68
CA SER A 255 7.33 -16.72 12.45
C SER A 255 7.43 -15.22 12.13
N GLU A 256 8.64 -14.71 11.89
CA GLU A 256 8.84 -13.32 11.44
C GLU A 256 8.34 -13.08 10.02
N MET A 257 8.54 -14.02 9.10
CA MET A 257 7.96 -13.97 7.76
C MET A 257 6.42 -14.02 7.80
N LEU A 258 5.84 -14.84 8.68
CA LEU A 258 4.38 -14.89 8.86
C LEU A 258 3.85 -13.60 9.48
N LEU A 259 4.55 -13.03 10.46
CA LEU A 259 4.25 -11.70 11.02
C LEU A 259 4.30 -10.63 9.91
N TRP A 260 5.36 -10.60 9.11
CA TRP A 260 5.52 -9.67 8.00
C TRP A 260 4.36 -9.78 7.01
N LEU A 261 4.01 -10.99 6.57
CA LEU A 261 2.88 -11.23 5.67
C LEU A 261 1.55 -10.76 6.28
N SER A 262 1.33 -11.06 7.56
CA SER A 262 0.11 -10.66 8.27
C SER A 262 -0.04 -9.14 8.33
N ILE A 263 1.06 -8.40 8.55
CA ILE A 263 1.07 -6.94 8.51
C ILE A 263 0.76 -6.40 7.10
N GLN A 264 1.34 -7.00 6.05
CA GLN A 264 1.04 -6.59 4.67
C GLN A 264 -0.43 -6.79 4.30
N ASN A 265 -1.07 -7.80 4.91
CA ASN A 265 -2.47 -8.14 4.69
C ASN A 265 -3.44 -7.38 5.62
N GLU A 266 -2.94 -6.54 6.53
CA GLU A 266 -3.73 -5.92 7.60
C GLU A 266 -4.44 -6.96 8.52
N ASP A 267 -3.97 -8.21 8.56
CA ASP A 267 -4.42 -9.26 9.50
C ASP A 267 -3.70 -9.06 10.85
N PHE A 268 -4.09 -7.99 11.56
CA PHE A 268 -3.41 -7.58 12.79
C PHE A 268 -3.63 -8.56 13.94
N ASP A 269 -4.72 -9.32 13.97
CA ASP A 269 -4.95 -10.40 14.93
C ASP A 269 -3.89 -11.51 14.83
N MET A 270 -3.65 -11.99 13.60
CA MET A 270 -2.60 -12.97 13.35
C MET A 270 -1.22 -12.37 13.64
N ALA A 271 -0.98 -11.14 13.18
CA ALA A 271 0.27 -10.43 13.46
C ALA A 271 0.53 -10.35 14.98
N LEU A 272 -0.49 -10.02 15.78
CA LEU A 272 -0.35 -9.87 17.23
C LEU A 272 -0.05 -11.20 17.90
N THR A 273 -0.68 -12.27 17.42
CA THR A 273 -0.41 -13.63 17.87
C THR A 273 1.05 -14.01 17.63
N GLN A 274 1.57 -13.77 16.42
CA GLN A 274 2.96 -14.05 16.08
C GLN A 274 3.94 -13.15 16.86
N ALA A 275 3.67 -11.85 16.97
CA ALA A 275 4.52 -10.91 17.71
C ALA A 275 4.63 -11.29 19.19
N LYS A 276 3.52 -11.66 19.85
CA LYS A 276 3.53 -12.16 21.24
C LYS A 276 4.30 -13.47 21.38
N ALA A 277 4.18 -14.39 20.41
CA ALA A 277 4.91 -15.66 20.43
C ALA A 277 6.43 -15.44 20.28
N ILE A 278 6.85 -14.58 19.35
CA ILE A 278 8.25 -14.21 19.13
C ILE A 278 8.82 -13.50 20.35
N ASP A 279 8.13 -12.49 20.89
CA ASP A 279 8.56 -11.76 22.08
C ASP A 279 8.84 -12.69 23.27
N ARG A 280 7.98 -13.69 23.50
CA ARG A 280 8.18 -14.67 24.59
C ARG A 280 9.40 -15.55 24.36
N ARG A 281 9.66 -15.96 23.12
CA ARG A 281 10.80 -16.82 22.75
C ARG A 281 12.12 -16.07 22.82
N MET A 282 12.12 -14.84 22.32
CA MET A 282 13.31 -13.99 22.18
C MET A 282 13.57 -13.09 23.39
N LYS A 283 12.59 -12.98 24.31
CA LYS A 283 12.64 -12.12 25.50
C LYS A 283 12.92 -10.66 25.15
N GLU A 284 12.15 -10.13 24.20
CA GLU A 284 12.29 -8.77 23.66
C GLU A 284 11.64 -7.69 24.55
N GLU A 285 11.19 -8.07 25.76
CA GLU A 285 10.53 -7.19 26.73
C GLU A 285 9.35 -6.38 26.16
N GLY A 286 8.72 -6.85 25.08
CA GLY A 286 7.54 -6.26 24.47
C GLY A 286 7.81 -5.30 23.32
N ALA A 287 9.07 -5.05 22.94
CA ALA A 287 9.43 -4.08 21.90
C ALA A 287 8.62 -4.27 20.59
N ARG A 288 8.64 -5.49 20.05
CA ARG A 288 7.94 -5.81 18.81
C ARG A 288 6.41 -5.73 18.94
N VAL A 289 5.87 -6.09 20.11
CA VAL A 289 4.43 -6.00 20.36
C VAL A 289 4.00 -4.53 20.47
N TYR A 290 4.85 -3.67 21.03
CA TYR A 290 4.64 -2.22 21.07
C TYR A 290 4.59 -1.63 19.67
N ASP A 291 5.56 -1.97 18.82
CA ASP A 291 5.60 -1.49 17.44
C ASP A 291 4.35 -1.94 16.66
N LEU A 292 3.97 -3.21 16.78
CA LEU A 292 2.76 -3.72 16.14
C LEU A 292 1.48 -3.08 16.66
N ALA A 293 1.37 -2.84 17.97
CA ALA A 293 0.21 -2.16 18.54
C ALA A 293 0.03 -0.75 17.95
N ASN A 294 1.13 -0.01 17.75
CA ASN A 294 1.10 1.29 17.09
C ASN A 294 0.75 1.20 15.60
N ILE A 295 1.20 0.15 14.90
CA ILE A 295 0.80 -0.09 13.51
C ILE A 295 -0.71 -0.37 13.43
N ALA A 296 -1.25 -1.25 14.26
CA ALA A 296 -2.67 -1.58 14.31
C ALA A 296 -3.51 -0.33 14.63
N LEU A 297 -3.09 0.46 15.64
CA LEU A 297 -3.71 1.72 16.01
C LEU A 297 -3.80 2.70 14.84
N SER A 298 -2.73 2.79 14.05
CA SER A 298 -2.64 3.68 12.88
C SER A 298 -3.49 3.21 11.70
N ASN A 299 -3.82 1.92 11.66
CA ASN A 299 -4.74 1.31 10.70
C ASN A 299 -6.16 1.16 11.24
N GLU A 300 -6.49 1.88 12.33
CA GLU A 300 -7.83 1.93 12.93
C GLU A 300 -8.32 0.61 13.56
N ASP A 301 -7.43 -0.39 13.70
CA ASP A 301 -7.69 -1.62 14.44
C ASP A 301 -7.39 -1.41 15.94
N TYR A 302 -8.34 -0.77 16.62
CA TYR A 302 -8.20 -0.38 18.01
C TYR A 302 -8.18 -1.57 18.97
N ASP A 303 -8.90 -2.65 18.65
CA ASP A 303 -8.97 -3.82 19.51
C ASP A 303 -7.61 -4.51 19.60
N VAL A 304 -6.98 -4.77 18.45
CA VAL A 304 -5.64 -5.36 18.40
C VAL A 304 -4.60 -4.44 19.04
N ALA A 305 -4.68 -3.12 18.80
CA ALA A 305 -3.79 -2.15 19.43
C ALA A 305 -3.89 -2.19 20.96
N MET A 306 -5.11 -2.11 21.49
CA MET A 306 -5.37 -2.18 22.94
C MET A 306 -4.84 -3.49 23.54
N ASP A 307 -5.02 -4.61 22.84
CA ASP A 307 -4.54 -5.92 23.30
C ASP A 307 -3.02 -6.06 23.26
N GLY A 308 -2.35 -5.38 22.33
CA GLY A 308 -0.89 -5.23 22.31
C GLY A 308 -0.39 -4.39 23.48
N PHE A 309 -0.99 -3.22 23.74
CA PHE A 309 -0.60 -2.38 24.87
C PHE A 309 -0.85 -3.05 26.22
N LYS A 310 -2.01 -3.69 26.41
CA LYS A 310 -2.31 -4.48 27.62
C LYS A 310 -1.29 -5.60 27.85
N TYR A 311 -0.78 -6.23 26.78
CA TYR A 311 0.26 -7.25 26.89
C TYR A 311 1.56 -6.69 27.47
N ILE A 312 1.95 -5.49 27.07
CA ILE A 312 3.15 -4.80 27.60
C ILE A 312 2.93 -4.41 29.07
N LEU A 313 1.77 -3.86 29.42
CA LEU A 313 1.46 -3.49 30.81
C LEU A 313 1.54 -4.70 31.77
N LYS A 314 1.17 -5.89 31.30
CA LYS A 314 1.28 -7.14 32.09
C LYS A 314 2.72 -7.54 32.41
N LYS A 315 3.73 -6.99 31.73
CA LYS A 315 5.15 -7.24 32.02
C LYS A 315 5.65 -6.47 33.25
N GLY A 316 4.90 -5.49 33.73
CA GLY A 316 5.18 -4.77 34.98
C GLY A 316 5.66 -3.34 34.78
N LYS A 317 5.57 -2.54 35.85
CA LYS A 317 5.80 -1.08 35.85
C LYS A 317 7.24 -0.67 35.53
N ASP A 318 8.20 -1.56 35.78
CA ASP A 318 9.62 -1.33 35.49
C ASP A 318 9.99 -1.57 34.01
N ASN A 319 9.04 -2.06 33.20
CA ASN A 319 9.26 -2.28 31.78
C ASN A 319 9.43 -0.94 31.05
N PHE A 320 10.43 -0.87 30.16
CA PHE A 320 10.76 0.34 29.40
C PHE A 320 9.57 0.95 28.64
N TYR A 321 8.72 0.09 28.06
CA TYR A 321 7.56 0.51 27.26
C TYR A 321 6.29 0.73 28.10
N TYR A 322 6.34 0.61 29.43
CA TYR A 322 5.14 0.60 30.26
C TYR A 322 4.34 1.91 30.17
N VAL A 323 5.00 3.06 30.32
CA VAL A 323 4.36 4.38 30.27
C VAL A 323 3.78 4.64 28.87
N ASP A 324 4.57 4.40 27.83
CA ASP A 324 4.14 4.59 26.45
C ASP A 324 2.99 3.65 26.07
N ALA A 325 2.99 2.40 26.53
CA ALA A 325 1.89 1.47 26.34
C ALA A 325 0.63 1.92 27.09
N LYS A 326 0.76 2.56 28.26
CA LYS A 326 -0.39 3.13 28.97
C LYS A 326 -0.99 4.31 28.20
N ILE A 327 -0.15 5.20 27.66
CA ILE A 327 -0.58 6.31 26.79
C ILE A 327 -1.28 5.76 25.54
N GLY A 328 -0.63 4.81 24.86
CA GLY A 328 -1.18 4.15 23.66
C GLY A 328 -2.51 3.44 23.93
N LEU A 329 -2.65 2.77 25.08
CA LEU A 329 -3.90 2.12 25.49
C LEU A 329 -5.04 3.14 25.68
N LEU A 330 -4.78 4.23 26.41
CA LEU A 330 -5.77 5.27 26.63
C LEU A 330 -6.19 5.93 25.31
N TYR A 331 -5.21 6.20 24.44
CA TYR A 331 -5.48 6.80 23.14
C TYR A 331 -6.22 5.87 22.19
N ALA A 332 -5.88 4.57 22.17
CA ALA A 332 -6.62 3.57 21.42
C ALA A 332 -8.07 3.43 21.93
N HIS A 333 -8.26 3.46 23.25
CA HIS A 333 -9.59 3.44 23.87
C HIS A 333 -10.41 4.68 23.49
N TYR A 334 -9.79 5.87 23.56
CA TYR A 334 -10.37 7.13 23.09
C TYR A 334 -10.83 7.01 21.63
N LEU A 335 -9.94 6.64 20.71
CA LEU A 335 -10.28 6.51 19.30
C LEU A 335 -11.38 5.48 19.05
N LYS A 336 -11.34 4.34 19.77
CA LYS A 336 -12.38 3.31 19.67
C LYS A 336 -13.76 3.87 20.04
N ILE A 337 -13.84 4.61 21.14
CA ILE A 337 -15.09 5.22 21.58
C ILE A 337 -15.52 6.28 20.56
N THR A 338 -14.66 7.26 20.25
CA THR A 338 -15.05 8.45 19.50
C THR A 338 -15.23 8.23 18.00
N ASN A 339 -14.67 7.16 17.43
CA ASN A 339 -14.88 6.83 16.02
C ASN A 339 -16.12 5.97 15.76
N THR A 340 -16.77 5.50 16.82
CA THR A 340 -18.11 4.90 16.71
C THR A 340 -19.17 5.96 17.01
N SER A 341 -20.31 5.94 16.32
CA SER A 341 -21.42 6.86 16.59
C SER A 341 -22.24 6.49 17.83
N ASP A 342 -21.96 5.33 18.44
CA ASP A 342 -22.87 4.65 19.36
C ASP A 342 -22.40 4.75 20.83
N PHE A 343 -21.39 5.58 21.13
CA PHE A 343 -20.91 5.74 22.50
C PHE A 343 -21.95 6.44 23.38
N THR A 344 -22.02 6.01 24.63
CA THR A 344 -22.86 6.61 25.66
C THR A 344 -22.11 7.67 26.45
N ARG A 345 -22.86 8.52 27.16
CA ARG A 345 -22.25 9.46 28.11
C ARG A 345 -21.43 8.72 29.19
N ASN A 346 -21.90 7.55 29.62
CA ASN A 346 -21.19 6.76 30.61
C ASN A 346 -19.82 6.31 30.12
N ASP A 347 -19.69 5.91 28.85
CA ASP A 347 -18.41 5.49 28.26
C ASP A 347 -17.40 6.64 28.28
N LEU A 348 -17.83 7.86 27.96
CA LEU A 348 -16.98 9.04 28.01
C LEU A 348 -16.59 9.43 29.45
N ASP A 349 -17.54 9.39 30.39
CA ASP A 349 -17.26 9.68 31.80
C ASP A 349 -16.31 8.62 32.41
N GLU A 350 -16.39 7.36 31.94
CA GLU A 350 -15.52 6.27 32.35
C GLU A 350 -14.11 6.44 31.78
N LEU A 351 -14.00 6.81 30.50
CA LEU A 351 -12.73 7.18 29.89
C LEU A 351 -12.08 8.37 30.62
N GLU A 352 -12.83 9.41 30.96
CA GLU A 352 -12.32 10.54 31.76
C GLU A 352 -11.76 10.08 33.12
N ARG A 353 -12.44 9.14 33.80
CA ARG A 353 -11.94 8.54 35.04
C ARG A 353 -10.63 7.78 34.83
N GLU A 354 -10.46 7.08 33.71
CA GLU A 354 -9.21 6.40 33.36
C GLU A 354 -8.05 7.39 33.14
N TYR A 355 -8.29 8.48 32.42
CA TYR A 355 -7.31 9.54 32.21
C TYR A 355 -6.89 10.20 33.53
N THR A 356 -7.87 10.62 34.33
CA THR A 356 -7.65 11.30 35.61
C THR A 356 -6.94 10.40 36.62
N SER A 357 -7.37 9.15 36.79
CA SER A 357 -6.69 8.18 37.67
C SER A 357 -5.25 7.88 37.23
N THR A 358 -4.98 7.86 35.93
CA THR A 358 -3.61 7.72 35.40
C THR A 358 -2.78 8.95 35.78
N LEU A 359 -3.29 10.16 35.62
CA LEU A 359 -2.59 11.38 36.03
C LEU A 359 -2.38 11.48 37.55
N ASP A 360 -3.30 10.94 38.35
CA ASP A 360 -3.15 10.87 39.80
C ASP A 360 -2.08 9.85 40.24
N GLU A 361 -1.93 8.75 39.50
CA GLU A 361 -0.92 7.72 39.76
C GLU A 361 0.50 8.18 39.38
N TYR A 362 0.68 8.76 38.19
CA TYR A 362 2.01 9.13 37.65
C TYR A 362 2.39 10.59 37.89
N GLY A 363 1.43 11.40 38.37
CA GLY A 363 1.59 12.84 38.49
C GLY A 363 1.54 13.55 37.13
N ARG A 364 1.60 14.88 37.19
CA ARG A 364 1.60 15.76 36.01
C ARG A 364 3.04 16.20 35.74
N ASN A 365 3.67 15.59 34.73
CA ASN A 365 5.09 15.76 34.44
C ASN A 365 5.35 15.62 32.92
N PRO A 366 6.58 15.85 32.43
CA PRO A 366 6.88 15.78 31.00
C PRO A 366 6.41 14.49 30.29
N SER A 367 6.42 13.35 30.98
CA SER A 367 6.05 12.04 30.43
C SER A 367 4.53 11.85 30.31
N THR A 368 3.72 12.66 30.98
CA THR A 368 2.25 12.54 31.00
C THR A 368 1.55 13.68 30.27
N ILE A 369 2.28 14.61 29.65
CA ILE A 369 1.71 15.75 28.92
C ILE A 369 0.74 15.32 27.83
N VAL A 370 1.05 14.25 27.10
CA VAL A 370 0.18 13.73 26.03
C VAL A 370 -1.16 13.24 26.61
N ILE A 371 -1.16 12.67 27.82
CA ILE A 371 -2.37 12.27 28.54
C ILE A 371 -3.21 13.51 28.90
N MET A 372 -2.57 14.58 29.36
CA MET A 372 -3.24 15.86 29.67
C MET A 372 -3.85 16.50 28.42
N GLN A 373 -3.15 16.43 27.28
CA GLN A 373 -3.67 16.88 25.99
C GLN A 373 -4.97 16.14 25.62
N TYR A 374 -4.95 14.80 25.65
CA TYR A 374 -6.10 14.00 25.29
C TYR A 374 -7.26 14.16 26.28
N LEU A 375 -6.96 14.30 27.57
CA LEU A 375 -7.99 14.61 28.58
C LEU A 375 -8.66 15.96 28.28
N GLY A 376 -7.88 17.01 27.98
CA GLY A 376 -8.43 18.30 27.60
C GLY A 376 -9.31 18.23 26.36
N HIS A 377 -8.87 17.49 25.34
CA HIS A 377 -9.68 17.27 24.12
C HIS A 377 -10.99 16.55 24.43
N LEU A 378 -10.94 15.45 25.19
CA LEU A 378 -12.12 14.69 25.61
C LEU A 378 -13.10 15.58 26.39
N GLN A 379 -12.58 16.37 27.32
CA GLN A 379 -13.36 17.29 28.15
C GLN A 379 -14.07 18.35 27.30
N ALA A 380 -13.35 19.05 26.43
CA ALA A 380 -13.92 20.12 25.61
C ALA A 380 -14.88 19.59 24.54
N PHE A 381 -14.46 18.61 23.75
CA PHE A 381 -15.16 18.24 22.52
C PHE A 381 -16.21 17.15 22.71
N TYR A 382 -16.17 16.37 23.79
CA TYR A 382 -17.12 15.27 24.01
C TYR A 382 -17.91 15.39 25.30
N LEU A 383 -17.29 15.89 26.37
CA LEU A 383 -17.92 15.94 27.70
C LEU A 383 -18.62 17.26 28.02
N ASP A 384 -18.56 18.27 27.15
CA ASP A 384 -19.11 19.62 27.38
C ASP A 384 -18.49 20.29 28.63
N LYS A 385 -17.17 20.12 28.78
CA LYS A 385 -16.34 20.60 29.89
C LYS A 385 -15.17 21.48 29.41
N PRO A 386 -15.44 22.58 28.67
CA PRO A 386 -14.36 23.38 28.07
C PRO A 386 -13.51 24.12 29.12
N GLN A 387 -14.06 24.44 30.30
CA GLN A 387 -13.30 25.14 31.34
C GLN A 387 -12.32 24.20 32.04
N GLU A 388 -12.72 22.96 32.33
CA GLU A 388 -11.81 21.93 32.82
C GLU A 388 -10.72 21.62 31.78
N ALA A 389 -11.09 21.56 30.50
CA ALA A 389 -10.15 21.36 29.40
C ALA A 389 -9.08 22.48 29.34
N ILE A 390 -9.51 23.75 29.40
CA ILE A 390 -8.58 24.89 29.43
C ILE A 390 -7.65 24.78 30.64
N ALA A 391 -8.16 24.46 31.83
CA ALA A 391 -7.35 24.34 33.03
C ALA A 391 -6.27 23.25 32.91
N VAL A 392 -6.61 22.06 32.41
CA VAL A 392 -5.64 20.97 32.26
C VAL A 392 -4.62 21.24 31.15
N LEU A 393 -5.04 21.87 30.04
CA LEU A 393 -4.14 22.21 28.94
C LEU A 393 -3.21 23.38 29.31
N ASP A 394 -3.71 24.38 30.04
CA ASP A 394 -2.89 25.49 30.55
C ASP A 394 -1.86 25.00 31.57
N GLU A 395 -2.23 24.07 32.45
CA GLU A 395 -1.28 23.40 33.33
C GLU A 395 -0.18 22.68 32.53
N ALA A 396 -0.56 21.93 31.49
CA ALA A 396 0.36 21.15 30.67
C ALA A 396 1.40 22.01 29.93
N ILE A 397 1.03 23.20 29.43
CA ILE A 397 1.99 24.09 28.73
C ILE A 397 3.03 24.73 29.67
N HIS A 398 2.81 24.69 30.98
CA HIS A 398 3.70 25.25 32.00
C HIS A 398 4.56 24.19 32.71
N ILE A 399 4.48 22.92 32.31
CA ILE A 399 5.28 21.84 32.91
C ILE A 399 6.79 22.04 32.63
N PRO A 400 7.64 22.17 33.66
CA PRO A 400 9.08 22.34 33.48
C PRO A 400 9.74 21.11 32.83
N GLY A 401 10.65 21.35 31.89
CA GLY A 401 11.44 20.28 31.24
C GLY A 401 10.68 19.46 30.20
N ALA A 402 9.46 19.89 29.85
CA ALA A 402 8.69 19.29 28.76
C ALA A 402 9.35 19.47 27.39
N ASP A 403 9.21 18.48 26.53
CA ASP A 403 9.64 18.60 25.13
C ASP A 403 8.85 19.73 24.43
N SER A 404 9.58 20.58 23.71
CA SER A 404 9.01 21.75 23.04
C SER A 404 7.92 21.40 22.02
N ARG A 405 7.98 20.24 21.36
CA ARG A 405 6.94 19.80 20.41
C ARG A 405 5.68 19.35 21.14
N ASN A 406 5.82 18.68 22.27
CA ASN A 406 4.66 18.33 23.11
C ASN A 406 3.96 19.60 23.61
N ILE A 407 4.71 20.60 24.06
CA ILE A 407 4.14 21.91 24.44
C ILE A 407 3.44 22.58 23.25
N ALA A 408 4.02 22.51 22.06
CA ALA A 408 3.40 23.05 20.85
C ALA A 408 2.08 22.35 20.51
N ALA A 409 2.01 21.01 20.63
CA ALA A 409 0.79 20.24 20.42
C ALA A 409 -0.30 20.61 21.43
N VAL A 410 0.05 20.75 22.72
CA VAL A 410 -0.90 21.20 23.75
C VAL A 410 -1.37 22.64 23.50
N LYS A 411 -0.50 23.54 23.05
CA LYS A 411 -0.89 24.92 22.68
C LYS A 411 -1.88 24.95 21.53
N ILE A 412 -1.68 24.10 20.52
CA ILE A 412 -2.63 23.93 19.41
C ILE A 412 -3.98 23.44 19.95
N GLU A 413 -3.96 22.43 20.84
CA GLU A 413 -5.18 21.90 21.45
C GLU A 413 -5.91 22.96 22.29
N LEU A 414 -5.18 23.73 23.09
CA LEU A 414 -5.73 24.84 23.86
C LEU A 414 -6.35 25.91 22.95
N ALA A 415 -5.68 26.24 21.84
CA ALA A 415 -6.22 27.14 20.83
C ALA A 415 -7.50 26.59 20.19
N ASP A 416 -7.57 25.30 19.91
CA ASP A 416 -8.77 24.61 19.42
C ASP A 416 -9.94 24.77 20.42
N VAL A 417 -9.69 24.59 21.73
CA VAL A 417 -10.70 24.82 22.77
C VAL A 417 -11.13 26.29 22.85
N TYR A 418 -10.24 27.24 22.60
CA TYR A 418 -10.61 28.66 22.51
C TYR A 418 -11.48 28.96 21.28
N VAL A 419 -11.23 28.33 20.13
CA VAL A 419 -12.14 28.44 18.97
C VAL A 419 -13.52 27.86 19.31
N LEU A 420 -13.55 26.72 20.01
CA LEU A 420 -14.78 26.07 20.46
C LEU A 420 -15.61 26.99 21.38
N THR A 421 -14.95 27.71 22.28
CA THR A 421 -15.61 28.63 23.23
C THR A 421 -15.88 30.03 22.66
N GLY A 422 -15.29 30.36 21.50
CA GLY A 422 -15.48 31.64 20.82
C GLY A 422 -14.43 32.70 21.14
N ASP A 423 -13.36 32.37 21.86
CA ASP A 423 -12.22 33.27 22.10
C ASP A 423 -11.21 33.22 20.95
N VAL A 424 -11.58 33.88 19.85
CA VAL A 424 -10.81 33.90 18.61
C VAL A 424 -9.41 34.47 18.81
N TRP A 425 -9.24 35.46 19.69
CA TRP A 425 -7.96 36.18 19.83
C TRP A 425 -6.91 35.34 20.56
N GLU A 426 -7.30 34.66 21.63
CA GLU A 426 -6.39 33.72 22.31
C GLU A 426 -6.03 32.54 21.42
N ALA A 427 -7.01 31.99 20.68
CA ALA A 427 -6.74 30.94 19.69
C ALA A 427 -5.73 31.38 18.63
N LYS A 428 -5.95 32.56 18.00
CA LYS A 428 -5.08 33.12 16.96
C LYS A 428 -3.67 33.36 17.49
N LEU A 429 -3.53 33.85 18.72
CA LEU A 429 -2.26 34.09 19.37
C LEU A 429 -1.48 32.78 19.57
N LEU A 430 -2.12 31.76 20.13
CA LEU A 430 -1.49 30.46 20.38
C LEU A 430 -1.04 29.77 19.09
N TYR A 431 -1.89 29.76 18.05
CA TYR A 431 -1.49 29.23 16.75
C TYR A 431 -0.29 29.99 16.17
N ALA A 432 -0.30 31.32 16.23
CA ALA A 432 0.81 32.14 15.73
C ALA A 432 2.12 31.92 16.52
N GLN A 433 2.04 31.69 17.83
CA GLN A 433 3.21 31.34 18.63
C GLN A 433 3.84 30.02 18.16
N VAL A 434 3.02 28.99 17.94
CA VAL A 434 3.50 27.68 17.48
C VAL A 434 4.04 27.76 16.06
N GLU A 435 3.31 28.39 15.13
CA GLU A 435 3.77 28.63 13.76
C GLU A 435 5.16 29.31 13.74
N LYS A 436 5.32 30.38 14.54
CA LYS A 436 6.57 31.15 14.59
C LYS A 436 7.73 30.34 15.16
N ALA A 437 7.48 29.50 16.17
CA ALA A 437 8.51 28.67 16.80
C ALA A 437 8.89 27.45 15.95
N PHE A 438 7.95 26.90 15.17
CA PHE A 438 8.09 25.62 14.47
C PHE A 438 7.94 25.74 12.94
N LYS A 439 8.46 26.83 12.34
CA LYS A 439 8.23 27.21 10.93
C LYS A 439 8.42 26.10 9.89
N ASN A 440 9.33 25.16 10.15
CA ASN A 440 9.71 24.09 9.22
C ASN A 440 9.33 22.68 9.71
N ASP A 441 8.61 22.58 10.82
CA ASP A 441 8.23 21.31 11.47
C ASP A 441 6.73 21.02 11.22
N PRO A 442 6.32 19.75 11.04
CA PRO A 442 4.91 19.35 10.93
C PRO A 442 3.95 20.05 11.90
N VAL A 443 4.32 20.21 13.17
CA VAL A 443 3.46 20.87 14.17
C VAL A 443 3.22 22.36 13.86
N GLY A 444 4.21 23.05 13.30
CA GLY A 444 4.06 24.44 12.88
C GLY A 444 3.21 24.58 11.63
N TYR A 445 3.23 23.60 10.72
CA TYR A 445 2.34 23.59 9.56
C TYR A 445 0.88 23.37 9.96
N ASP A 446 0.61 22.50 10.94
CA ASP A 446 -0.74 22.32 11.51
C ASP A 446 -1.25 23.60 12.15
N ALA A 447 -0.43 24.24 13.00
CA ALA A 447 -0.77 25.51 13.61
C ALA A 447 -1.09 26.57 12.56
N ARG A 448 -0.28 26.67 11.50
CA ARG A 448 -0.52 27.62 10.40
C ARG A 448 -1.82 27.34 9.66
N PHE A 449 -2.12 26.07 9.36
CA PHE A 449 -3.37 25.68 8.72
C PHE A 449 -4.58 26.03 9.59
N LYS A 450 -4.52 25.70 10.89
CA LYS A 450 -5.59 26.03 11.84
C LYS A 450 -5.76 27.53 12.03
N ASN A 451 -4.67 28.30 12.00
CA ASN A 451 -4.70 29.75 12.02
C ASN A 451 -5.38 30.31 10.76
N ALA A 452 -5.03 29.81 9.58
CA ALA A 452 -5.67 30.15 8.31
C ALA A 452 -7.18 29.85 8.33
N ARG A 453 -7.55 28.69 8.87
CA ARG A 453 -8.95 28.28 9.04
C ARG A 453 -9.71 29.18 10.03
N LEU A 454 -9.06 29.60 11.12
CA LEU A 454 -9.65 30.57 12.05
C LEU A 454 -9.91 31.91 11.37
N SER A 455 -8.98 32.39 10.55
CA SER A 455 -9.17 33.60 9.74
C SER A 455 -10.31 33.48 8.74
N PHE A 456 -10.50 32.30 8.12
CA PHE A 456 -11.67 32.02 7.31
C PHE A 456 -12.97 32.13 8.12
N TYR A 457 -13.03 31.58 9.34
CA TYR A 457 -14.22 31.69 10.20
C TYR A 457 -14.64 33.11 10.57
N ILE A 458 -13.69 34.05 10.56
CA ILE A 458 -13.94 35.46 10.88
C ILE A 458 -13.99 36.37 9.64
N GLY A 459 -14.03 35.79 8.43
CA GLY A 459 -14.17 36.53 7.18
C GLY A 459 -12.89 37.15 6.62
N GLU A 460 -11.72 36.80 7.15
CA GLU A 460 -10.42 37.26 6.64
C GLU A 460 -9.92 36.39 5.46
N TYR A 461 -10.73 36.27 4.39
CA TYR A 461 -10.49 35.31 3.29
C TYR A 461 -9.16 35.52 2.56
N ASP A 462 -8.79 36.77 2.28
CA ASP A 462 -7.52 37.08 1.59
C ASP A 462 -6.32 36.59 2.41
N TRP A 463 -6.37 36.80 3.73
CA TRP A 463 -5.31 36.35 4.62
C TRP A 463 -5.30 34.83 4.74
N ALA A 464 -6.47 34.21 4.93
CA ALA A 464 -6.61 32.76 4.98
C ALA A 464 -6.05 32.11 3.71
N LYS A 465 -6.48 32.60 2.54
CA LYS A 465 -6.01 32.13 1.23
C LYS A 465 -4.50 32.31 1.07
N ALA A 466 -3.94 33.44 1.46
CA ALA A 466 -2.49 33.66 1.38
C ALA A 466 -1.70 32.63 2.23
N GLN A 467 -2.19 32.28 3.42
CA GLN A 467 -1.55 31.24 4.24
C GLN A 467 -1.70 29.84 3.63
N LEU A 468 -2.89 29.51 3.11
CA LEU A 468 -3.18 28.23 2.47
C LEU A 468 -2.36 28.03 1.18
N ASP A 469 -2.16 29.10 0.41
CA ASP A 469 -1.34 29.10 -0.81
C ASP A 469 0.13 28.76 -0.52
N VAL A 470 0.65 29.19 0.65
CA VAL A 470 2.00 28.82 1.10
C VAL A 470 2.08 27.34 1.49
N LEU A 471 1.03 26.81 2.14
CA LEU A 471 0.98 25.41 2.57
C LEU A 471 0.81 24.46 1.40
N LYS A 472 -0.05 24.77 0.43
CA LYS A 472 -0.32 23.92 -0.74
C LYS A 472 0.86 23.85 -1.71
N ALA A 473 1.69 24.91 -1.78
CA ALA A 473 2.91 24.92 -2.59
C ALA A 473 3.97 23.91 -2.10
N ALA A 474 3.85 23.44 -0.85
CA ALA A 474 4.72 22.41 -0.29
C ALA A 474 4.10 21.01 -0.48
N THR A 475 3.94 20.59 -1.72
CA THR A 475 3.19 19.38 -2.16
C THR A 475 3.67 18.06 -1.55
N SER A 476 4.89 18.00 -0.99
CA SER A 476 5.40 16.84 -0.26
C SER A 476 4.91 16.73 1.19
N LYS A 477 4.14 17.71 1.68
CA LYS A 477 3.64 17.74 3.07
C LYS A 477 2.22 17.22 3.15
N LEU A 478 1.93 16.45 4.21
CA LEU A 478 0.60 15.88 4.45
C LEU A 478 -0.53 16.91 4.56
N ILE A 479 -0.21 18.15 4.94
CA ILE A 479 -1.16 19.26 5.06
C ILE A 479 -1.52 19.91 3.71
N ALA A 480 -0.77 19.62 2.64
CA ALA A 480 -0.92 20.32 1.36
C ALA A 480 -2.30 20.06 0.72
N ASN A 481 -2.86 18.86 0.87
CA ASN A 481 -4.18 18.51 0.34
C ASN A 481 -5.31 19.23 1.08
N ASP A 482 -5.26 19.27 2.42
CA ASP A 482 -6.22 20.02 3.25
C ASP A 482 -6.17 21.51 2.91
N ALA A 483 -4.95 22.06 2.78
CA ALA A 483 -4.73 23.44 2.39
C ALA A 483 -5.23 23.74 0.97
N LEU A 484 -5.04 22.81 0.04
CA LEU A 484 -5.54 22.91 -1.33
C LEU A 484 -7.07 22.94 -1.35
N LYS A 485 -7.75 21.99 -0.69
CA LYS A 485 -9.22 21.93 -0.63
C LYS A 485 -9.80 23.24 -0.12
N MET A 486 -9.27 23.75 0.99
CA MET A 486 -9.75 25.00 1.57
C MET A 486 -9.40 26.24 0.71
N SER A 487 -8.23 26.25 0.06
CA SER A 487 -7.84 27.32 -0.87
C SER A 487 -8.75 27.37 -2.10
N VAL A 488 -9.14 26.20 -2.62
CA VAL A 488 -10.07 26.07 -3.75
C VAL A 488 -11.47 26.52 -3.34
N LEU A 489 -11.99 26.02 -2.20
CA LEU A 489 -13.28 26.47 -1.64
C LEU A 489 -13.36 28.00 -1.56
N ILE A 490 -12.33 28.66 -1.02
CA ILE A 490 -12.30 30.12 -0.94
C ILE A 490 -12.22 30.74 -2.34
N SER A 491 -11.39 30.21 -3.24
CA SER A 491 -11.16 30.80 -4.57
C SER A 491 -12.39 30.72 -5.48
N ASP A 492 -13.10 29.60 -5.46
CA ASP A 492 -14.25 29.36 -6.35
C ASP A 492 -15.52 30.08 -5.89
N ASN A 493 -15.54 30.53 -4.63
CA ASN A 493 -16.69 31.17 -3.99
C ASN A 493 -16.44 32.62 -3.58
N LEU A 494 -15.34 33.22 -4.02
CA LEU A 494 -15.13 34.67 -3.98
C LEU A 494 -15.69 35.27 -5.28
N ASP A 495 -16.75 36.08 -5.17
CA ASP A 495 -17.35 36.75 -6.33
C ASP A 495 -16.34 37.71 -6.98
N ALA A 496 -16.47 37.93 -8.30
CA ALA A 496 -15.58 38.82 -9.07
C ALA A 496 -15.63 40.30 -8.60
N ASP A 497 -16.70 40.70 -7.91
CA ASP A 497 -16.87 42.01 -7.28
C ASP A 497 -16.52 42.03 -5.78
N SER A 498 -15.92 40.94 -5.27
CA SER A 498 -15.59 40.72 -3.85
C SER A 498 -16.80 40.66 -2.92
N SER A 499 -18.00 40.34 -3.44
CA SER A 499 -19.12 39.92 -2.59
C SER A 499 -18.77 38.60 -1.88
N THR A 500 -18.96 38.58 -0.56
CA THR A 500 -18.64 37.42 0.30
C THR A 500 -19.86 36.84 1.00
N ASN A 501 -21.08 37.33 0.72
CA ASN A 501 -22.26 37.03 1.53
C ASN A 501 -22.55 35.53 1.69
N ALA A 502 -22.44 34.75 0.62
CA ALA A 502 -22.64 33.30 0.66
C ALA A 502 -21.49 32.59 1.40
N LEU A 503 -20.25 33.01 1.15
CA LEU A 503 -19.05 32.48 1.80
C LEU A 503 -19.01 32.80 3.30
N ASP A 504 -19.49 33.97 3.72
CA ASP A 504 -19.63 34.40 5.12
C ASP A 504 -20.60 33.52 5.88
N LEU A 505 -21.76 33.23 5.29
CA LEU A 505 -22.74 32.32 5.89
C LEU A 505 -22.19 30.89 5.94
N TYR A 506 -21.49 30.43 4.91
CA TYR A 506 -20.85 29.12 4.90
C TYR A 506 -19.76 29.02 5.97
N ALA A 507 -18.85 30.00 6.07
CA ALA A 507 -17.79 30.05 7.06
C ALA A 507 -18.33 30.09 8.49
N ARG A 508 -19.42 30.85 8.71
CA ARG A 508 -20.13 30.89 10.00
C ARG A 508 -20.78 29.56 10.33
N ALA A 509 -21.41 28.90 9.36
CA ALA A 509 -21.95 27.56 9.57
C ALA A 509 -20.83 26.57 9.91
N ASP A 510 -19.69 26.64 9.22
CA ASP A 510 -18.54 25.78 9.48
C ASP A 510 -17.98 25.96 10.90
N LEU A 511 -17.92 27.21 11.39
CA LEU A 511 -17.59 27.51 12.78
C LEU A 511 -18.63 26.94 13.75
N LEU A 512 -19.93 27.03 13.44
CA LEU A 512 -20.99 26.43 14.27
C LEU A 512 -20.86 24.91 14.33
N VAL A 513 -20.50 24.24 13.23
CA VAL A 513 -20.17 22.81 13.22
C VAL A 513 -18.98 22.52 14.13
N TYR A 514 -17.91 23.31 14.03
CA TYR A 514 -16.75 23.19 14.92
C TYR A 514 -17.14 23.36 16.40
N GLN A 515 -18.06 24.28 16.69
CA GLN A 515 -18.65 24.53 18.01
C GLN A 515 -19.71 23.50 18.44
N ARG A 516 -19.92 22.44 17.65
CA ARG A 516 -20.93 21.40 17.87
C ARG A 516 -22.37 21.90 17.94
N ARG A 517 -22.64 23.07 17.37
CA ARG A 517 -23.97 23.70 17.27
C ARG A 517 -24.62 23.31 15.93
N PHE A 518 -24.89 22.02 15.77
CA PHE A 518 -25.30 21.44 14.48
C PHE A 518 -26.63 22.00 13.96
N ASP A 519 -27.63 22.19 14.81
CA ASP A 519 -28.93 22.74 14.38
C ASP A 519 -28.78 24.15 13.81
N GLN A 520 -28.04 25.02 14.52
CA GLN A 520 -27.76 26.38 14.07
C GLN A 520 -26.90 26.40 12.80
N ALA A 521 -25.99 25.45 12.65
CA ALA A 521 -25.18 25.31 11.45
C ALA A 521 -26.06 24.97 10.25
N VAL A 522 -26.99 24.02 10.38
CA VAL A 522 -27.94 23.64 9.31
C VAL A 522 -28.84 24.83 8.94
N GLU A 523 -29.40 25.53 9.93
CA GLU A 523 -30.22 26.74 9.68
C GLU A 523 -29.41 27.83 8.93
N THR A 524 -28.15 28.00 9.29
CA THR A 524 -27.25 28.96 8.62
C THR A 524 -26.96 28.51 7.18
N LEU A 525 -26.72 27.23 6.94
CA LEU A 525 -26.51 26.66 5.61
C LEU A 525 -27.75 26.80 4.72
N ASP A 526 -28.95 26.56 5.28
CA ASP A 526 -30.21 26.70 4.56
C ASP A 526 -30.47 28.13 4.09
N SER A 527 -29.98 29.13 4.85
CA SER A 527 -30.13 30.53 4.48
C SER A 527 -29.39 30.92 3.19
N ILE A 528 -28.34 30.18 2.80
CA ILE A 528 -27.52 30.45 1.61
C ILE A 528 -28.35 30.28 0.34
N PHE A 529 -29.26 29.29 0.30
CA PHE A 529 -30.15 29.06 -0.84
C PHE A 529 -31.17 30.19 -1.08
N ASN A 530 -31.35 31.11 -0.12
CA ASN A 530 -32.23 32.26 -0.27
C ASN A 530 -31.53 33.49 -0.87
N LEU A 531 -30.19 33.47 -0.99
CA LEU A 531 -29.42 34.60 -1.53
C LEU A 531 -29.54 34.73 -3.04
N SER A 532 -29.58 33.60 -3.74
CA SER A 532 -29.65 33.52 -5.21
C SER A 532 -30.30 32.22 -5.65
N ALA A 533 -30.78 32.18 -6.90
CA ALA A 533 -31.31 30.96 -7.49
C ALA A 533 -30.23 29.89 -7.79
N TYR A 534 -28.97 30.32 -7.88
CA TYR A 534 -27.80 29.47 -8.10
C TYR A 534 -26.55 30.14 -7.51
N HIS A 535 -25.68 29.36 -6.87
CA HIS A 535 -24.35 29.76 -6.46
C HIS A 535 -23.38 28.57 -6.57
N PRO A 536 -22.11 28.78 -6.96
CA PRO A 536 -21.08 27.74 -6.96
C PRO A 536 -20.80 27.07 -5.61
N ILE A 537 -21.39 27.54 -4.51
CA ILE A 537 -21.14 27.00 -3.15
C ILE A 537 -22.17 25.95 -2.77
N PHE A 538 -23.24 25.78 -3.57
CA PHE A 538 -24.40 24.97 -3.19
C PHE A 538 -24.04 23.49 -3.01
N ASP A 539 -23.13 22.96 -3.81
CA ASP A 539 -22.64 21.59 -3.67
C ASP A 539 -21.84 21.39 -2.37
N GLU A 540 -21.01 22.36 -2.00
CA GLU A 540 -20.30 22.38 -0.71
C GLU A 540 -21.26 22.52 0.47
N VAL A 541 -22.33 23.32 0.34
CA VAL A 541 -23.40 23.42 1.33
C VAL A 541 -24.11 22.08 1.53
N LEU A 542 -24.46 21.39 0.43
CA LEU A 542 -25.07 20.07 0.49
C LEU A 542 -24.13 19.05 1.14
N LEU A 543 -22.85 19.06 0.77
CA LEU A 543 -21.85 18.15 1.32
C LEU A 543 -21.69 18.37 2.82
N ARG A 544 -21.58 19.63 3.25
CA ARG A 544 -21.44 19.98 4.67
C ARG A 544 -22.67 19.58 5.48
N LYS A 545 -23.88 19.80 4.96
CA LYS A 545 -25.11 19.30 5.59
C LYS A 545 -25.12 17.77 5.69
N ALA A 546 -24.70 17.07 4.64
CA ALA A 546 -24.62 15.61 4.67
C ALA A 546 -23.65 15.10 5.74
N GLU A 547 -22.49 15.74 5.89
CA GLU A 547 -21.53 15.45 6.97
C GLU A 547 -22.14 15.68 8.37
N ILE A 548 -22.89 16.77 8.56
CA ILE A 548 -23.59 17.05 9.82
C ILE A 548 -24.60 15.92 10.11
N TYR A 549 -25.47 15.59 9.15
CA TYR A 549 -26.46 14.53 9.33
C TYR A 549 -25.84 13.16 9.54
N TYR A 550 -24.73 12.87 8.87
CA TYR A 550 -23.94 11.66 9.12
C TYR A 550 -23.47 11.60 10.58
N ASN A 551 -22.92 12.70 11.11
CA ASN A 551 -22.45 12.78 12.50
C ASN A 551 -23.59 12.70 13.53
N LEU A 552 -24.80 13.11 13.17
CA LEU A 552 -26.00 12.97 14.00
C LEU A 552 -26.65 11.58 13.90
N GLY A 553 -26.08 10.65 13.13
CA GLY A 553 -26.66 9.32 12.88
C GLY A 553 -27.88 9.34 11.96
N GLN A 554 -28.19 10.49 11.34
CA GLN A 554 -29.31 10.69 10.43
C GLN A 554 -28.92 10.27 9.00
N PHE A 555 -28.51 9.02 8.86
CA PHE A 555 -27.87 8.48 7.65
C PHE A 555 -28.73 8.59 6.38
N ALA A 556 -30.06 8.44 6.48
CA ALA A 556 -30.95 8.56 5.33
C ALA A 556 -31.02 10.00 4.78
N GLN A 557 -31.00 11.00 5.66
CA GLN A 557 -30.95 12.41 5.26
C GLN A 557 -29.59 12.76 4.64
N ALA A 558 -28.50 12.22 5.22
CA ALA A 558 -27.17 12.34 4.62
C ALA A 558 -27.13 11.73 3.21
N ASP A 559 -27.63 10.50 3.01
CA ASP A 559 -27.65 9.86 1.68
C ASP A 559 -28.46 10.66 0.65
N THR A 560 -29.58 11.26 1.07
CA THR A 560 -30.41 12.10 0.20
C THR A 560 -29.62 13.30 -0.32
N LEU A 561 -28.95 14.03 0.56
CA LEU A 561 -28.13 15.19 0.18
C LEU A 561 -26.94 14.79 -0.69
N LEU A 562 -26.29 13.67 -0.39
CA LEU A 562 -25.18 13.17 -1.21
C LEU A 562 -25.67 12.72 -2.60
N GLN A 563 -26.86 12.13 -2.71
CA GLN A 563 -27.48 11.81 -3.99
C GLN A 563 -27.77 13.08 -4.79
N ASP A 564 -28.21 14.15 -4.14
CA ASP A 564 -28.45 15.44 -4.79
C ASP A 564 -27.17 16.02 -5.38
N ILE A 565 -26.03 15.92 -4.68
CA ILE A 565 -24.72 16.30 -5.23
C ILE A 565 -24.39 15.51 -6.49
N VAL A 566 -24.47 14.18 -6.41
CA VAL A 566 -24.14 13.27 -7.53
C VAL A 566 -25.05 13.49 -8.75
N SER A 567 -26.28 13.97 -8.53
CA SER A 567 -27.27 14.16 -9.60
C SER A 567 -27.18 15.54 -10.24
N ASN A 568 -26.99 16.57 -9.42
CA ASN A 568 -27.12 17.97 -9.84
C ASN A 568 -25.77 18.65 -10.05
N TYR A 569 -24.69 18.11 -9.47
CA TYR A 569 -23.33 18.66 -9.52
C TYR A 569 -22.29 17.60 -9.94
N PRO A 570 -22.51 16.81 -11.02
CA PRO A 570 -21.65 15.68 -11.35
C PRO A 570 -20.23 16.08 -11.78
N ASP A 571 -20.03 17.32 -12.24
CA ASP A 571 -18.73 17.83 -12.69
C ASP A 571 -17.93 18.50 -11.57
N GLU A 572 -18.54 18.72 -10.40
CA GLU A 572 -17.89 19.35 -9.26
C GLU A 572 -16.99 18.37 -8.49
N ILE A 573 -15.97 18.93 -7.82
CA ILE A 573 -15.02 18.15 -7.01
C ILE A 573 -15.72 17.47 -5.81
N THR A 574 -16.93 17.90 -5.43
CA THR A 574 -17.72 17.27 -4.38
C THR A 574 -18.41 15.98 -4.83
N ALA A 575 -18.53 15.70 -6.13
CA ALA A 575 -19.27 14.54 -6.63
C ALA A 575 -18.62 13.19 -6.31
N ASP A 576 -17.30 13.10 -6.39
CA ASP A 576 -16.57 11.88 -6.05
C ASP A 576 -16.55 11.63 -4.53
N ASN A 577 -16.40 12.70 -3.73
CA ASN A 577 -16.59 12.70 -2.28
C ASN A 577 -17.97 12.14 -1.93
N ALA A 578 -19.02 12.65 -2.57
CA ALA A 578 -20.39 12.23 -2.32
C ALA A 578 -20.61 10.76 -2.68
N LEU A 579 -20.13 10.29 -3.84
CA LEU A 579 -20.21 8.88 -4.22
C LEU A 579 -19.51 7.96 -3.22
N PHE A 580 -18.31 8.33 -2.78
CA PHE A 580 -17.54 7.52 -1.84
C PHE A 580 -18.25 7.45 -0.47
N MET A 581 -18.68 8.59 0.07
CA MET A 581 -19.41 8.65 1.34
C MET A 581 -20.71 7.85 1.30
N ARG A 582 -21.45 7.90 0.18
CA ARG A 582 -22.65 7.07 -0.01
C ARG A 582 -22.30 5.60 -0.03
N ALA A 583 -21.29 5.19 -0.79
CA ALA A 583 -20.88 3.79 -0.82
C ALA A 583 -20.54 3.27 0.58
N GLN A 584 -19.85 4.08 1.39
CA GLN A 584 -19.55 3.76 2.79
C GLN A 584 -20.80 3.70 3.68
N LEU A 585 -21.80 4.55 3.46
CA LEU A 585 -23.09 4.47 4.17
C LEU A 585 -23.82 3.16 3.87
N TYR A 586 -23.91 2.78 2.59
CA TYR A 586 -24.55 1.52 2.19
C TYR A 586 -23.79 0.29 2.71
N GLU A 587 -22.45 0.32 2.70
CA GLU A 587 -21.61 -0.76 3.23
C GLU A 587 -21.75 -0.88 4.76
N ASN A 588 -21.53 0.22 5.49
CA ASN A 588 -21.29 0.18 6.92
C ASN A 588 -22.55 0.38 7.75
N GLN A 589 -23.47 1.25 7.33
CA GLN A 589 -24.64 1.62 8.10
C GLN A 589 -25.89 0.87 7.64
N PHE A 590 -26.21 0.92 6.35
CA PHE A 590 -27.39 0.24 5.81
C PHE A 590 -27.18 -1.26 5.57
N LYS A 591 -25.93 -1.73 5.60
CA LYS A 591 -25.54 -3.12 5.34
C LYS A 591 -26.08 -3.67 4.00
N ASP A 592 -26.22 -2.80 3.01
CA ASP A 592 -26.66 -3.13 1.66
C ASP A 592 -25.42 -3.17 0.73
N LYS A 593 -24.88 -4.39 0.65
CA LYS A 593 -23.70 -4.75 -0.14
C LYS A 593 -23.88 -4.45 -1.63
N ASP A 594 -25.04 -4.74 -2.20
CA ASP A 594 -25.28 -4.60 -3.65
C ASP A 594 -25.25 -3.12 -4.07
N THR A 595 -25.89 -2.26 -3.28
CA THR A 595 -25.88 -0.81 -3.56
C THR A 595 -24.49 -0.21 -3.33
N ALA A 596 -23.80 -0.60 -2.25
CA ALA A 596 -22.43 -0.16 -1.99
C ALA A 596 -21.49 -0.51 -3.15
N MET A 597 -21.57 -1.75 -3.67
CA MET A 597 -20.80 -2.18 -4.84
C MET A 597 -21.06 -1.32 -6.07
N ARG A 598 -22.34 -1.06 -6.40
CA ARG A 598 -22.68 -0.21 -7.56
C ARG A 598 -22.15 1.22 -7.42
N LEU A 599 -22.15 1.78 -6.21
CA LEU A 599 -21.64 3.13 -5.95
C LEU A 599 -20.11 3.18 -6.06
N TYR A 600 -19.40 2.19 -5.51
CA TYR A 600 -17.95 2.08 -5.68
C TYR A 600 -17.57 1.90 -7.16
N GLU A 601 -18.27 1.04 -7.89
CA GLU A 601 -18.07 0.85 -9.33
C GLU A 601 -18.29 2.17 -10.08
N LYS A 602 -19.39 2.87 -9.80
CA LYS A 602 -19.69 4.17 -10.42
C LYS A 602 -18.57 5.18 -10.18
N LEU A 603 -18.04 5.25 -8.95
CA LEU A 603 -16.89 6.11 -8.63
C LEU A 603 -15.68 5.76 -9.51
N LEU A 604 -15.34 4.47 -9.61
CA LEU A 604 -14.19 4.00 -10.40
C LEU A 604 -14.34 4.26 -11.89
N THR A 605 -15.57 4.18 -12.42
CA THR A 605 -15.84 4.38 -13.85
C THR A 605 -15.98 5.85 -14.22
N SER A 606 -16.63 6.66 -13.38
CA SER A 606 -16.96 8.06 -13.69
C SER A 606 -15.88 9.02 -13.22
N TYR A 607 -15.12 8.66 -12.16
CA TYR A 607 -14.09 9.51 -11.56
C TYR A 607 -12.77 8.73 -11.39
N PRO A 608 -12.13 8.26 -12.48
CA PRO A 608 -10.91 7.45 -12.41
C PRO A 608 -9.71 8.18 -11.77
N GLY A 609 -9.74 9.52 -11.75
CA GLY A 609 -8.75 10.37 -11.08
C GLY A 609 -9.07 10.72 -9.63
N SER A 610 -10.14 10.18 -9.06
CA SER A 610 -10.53 10.44 -7.67
C SER A 610 -9.45 9.99 -6.69
N LEU A 611 -9.27 10.75 -5.62
CA LEU A 611 -8.40 10.38 -4.50
C LEU A 611 -8.86 9.08 -3.80
N TYR A 612 -10.13 8.70 -3.96
CA TYR A 612 -10.71 7.51 -3.36
C TYR A 612 -10.67 6.27 -4.25
N ALA A 613 -10.13 6.37 -5.48
CA ALA A 613 -10.20 5.27 -6.45
C ALA A 613 -9.50 3.98 -5.97
N VAL A 614 -8.43 4.09 -5.19
CA VAL A 614 -7.74 2.91 -4.64
C VAL A 614 -8.60 2.23 -3.56
N ASP A 615 -9.09 3.01 -2.60
CA ASP A 615 -9.91 2.52 -1.49
C ASP A 615 -11.24 1.95 -1.99
N ALA A 616 -11.91 2.63 -2.93
CA ALA A 616 -13.13 2.17 -3.56
C ALA A 616 -12.94 0.81 -4.26
N ARG A 617 -11.80 0.61 -4.94
CA ARG A 617 -11.49 -0.67 -5.59
C ARG A 617 -11.28 -1.79 -4.57
N LYS A 618 -10.56 -1.53 -3.47
CA LYS A 618 -10.37 -2.49 -2.38
C LYS A 618 -11.72 -2.90 -1.79
N ARG A 619 -12.55 -1.92 -1.41
CA ARG A 619 -13.89 -2.13 -0.81
C ARG A 619 -14.83 -2.89 -1.74
N PHE A 620 -14.90 -2.52 -3.03
CA PHE A 620 -15.73 -3.21 -4.03
C PHE A 620 -15.44 -4.71 -4.11
N ARG A 621 -14.16 -5.11 -4.08
CA ARG A 621 -13.74 -6.51 -4.18
C ARG A 621 -14.04 -7.32 -2.92
N ILE A 622 -13.81 -6.70 -1.75
CA ILE A 622 -14.20 -7.28 -0.45
C ILE A 622 -15.70 -7.56 -0.48
N LEU A 623 -16.48 -6.55 -0.89
CA LEU A 623 -17.92 -6.71 -1.01
C LEU A 623 -18.30 -7.76 -2.05
N ARG A 624 -17.64 -7.88 -3.20
CA ARG A 624 -17.96 -8.91 -4.20
C ARG A 624 -17.80 -10.35 -3.69
N GLY A 625 -17.01 -10.56 -2.63
CA GLY A 625 -16.72 -11.90 -2.09
C GLY A 625 -15.55 -12.57 -2.79
N ASP A 626 -14.66 -11.78 -3.43
CA ASP A 626 -13.43 -12.25 -4.06
C ASP A 626 -12.49 -12.99 -3.09
N PHE A 627 -12.78 -12.93 -1.79
CA PHE A 627 -11.93 -13.46 -0.72
C PHE A 627 -12.65 -14.52 0.15
N ASP A 628 -13.84 -15.02 -0.27
CA ASP A 628 -14.60 -16.05 0.45
C ASP A 628 -14.22 -17.48 0.03
N LYS A 629 -13.85 -18.34 0.99
CA LYS A 629 -13.36 -19.72 0.77
C LYS A 629 -14.31 -20.66 0.01
N GLU A 630 -15.61 -20.39 0.03
CA GLU A 630 -16.62 -21.24 -0.63
C GLU A 630 -16.72 -20.97 -2.15
N ASN A 631 -16.15 -19.86 -2.63
CA ASN A 631 -16.21 -19.45 -4.04
C ASN A 631 -14.96 -19.82 -4.85
N LEU A 632 -14.04 -20.58 -4.25
CA LEU A 632 -12.87 -21.11 -4.95
C LEU A 632 -13.32 -22.09 -6.04
N THR A 633 -12.80 -21.90 -7.25
CA THR A 633 -12.97 -22.83 -8.37
C THR A 633 -12.37 -24.19 -8.05
N ASP A 634 -12.79 -25.25 -8.75
CA ASP A 634 -12.24 -26.60 -8.52
C ASP A 634 -10.76 -26.70 -8.91
N GLU A 635 -10.29 -25.83 -9.81
CA GLU A 635 -8.87 -25.64 -10.14
C GLU A 635 -8.11 -25.03 -8.95
N GLU A 636 -8.70 -24.05 -8.25
CA GLU A 636 -8.13 -23.47 -7.04
C GLU A 636 -8.13 -24.47 -5.87
N LYS A 637 -9.21 -25.25 -5.66
CA LYS A 637 -9.24 -26.33 -4.65
C LYS A 637 -8.16 -27.40 -4.88
N PHE A 638 -7.93 -27.75 -6.16
CA PHE A 638 -6.86 -28.66 -6.57
C PHE A 638 -5.46 -28.08 -6.32
N LEU A 639 -5.27 -26.78 -6.58
CA LEU A 639 -4.01 -26.07 -6.32
C LEU A 639 -3.70 -25.91 -4.82
N PHE A 640 -4.73 -25.82 -3.97
CA PHE A 640 -4.61 -25.74 -2.50
C PHE A 640 -4.56 -27.10 -1.81
N ASN A 641 -4.56 -28.20 -2.57
CA ASN A 641 -4.55 -29.58 -2.04
C ASN A 641 -5.64 -29.85 -0.99
N LEU A 642 -6.79 -29.19 -1.14
CA LEU A 642 -7.98 -29.42 -0.35
C LEU A 642 -8.72 -30.59 -1.01
N GLU A 643 -8.88 -31.71 -0.30
CA GLU A 643 -9.57 -32.87 -0.87
C GLU A 643 -10.98 -32.46 -1.33
N PRO A 644 -11.40 -32.86 -2.55
CA PRO A 644 -12.78 -32.69 -2.95
C PRO A 644 -13.66 -33.61 -2.09
N ASN A 645 -14.73 -33.04 -1.52
CA ASN A 645 -15.77 -33.80 -0.82
C ASN A 645 -16.37 -34.92 -1.68
#